data_AF-A0A8T2N785-F1
#
_entry.id   AF-A0A8T2N785-F1
#
_cell.length_a   1.000
_cell.length_b   1.000
_cell.length_c   1.000
_cell.angle_alpha   90.00
_cell.angle_beta   90.00
_cell.angle_gamma   90.00
#
_symmetry.space_group_name_H-M   'P 1'
#
loop_
_entity.id
_entity.type
_entity.pdbx_description
1 polymer ?
#
loop_
_entity_poly.entity_id
_entity_poly.type
_entity_poly.pdbx_seq_one_letter_code
_entity_poly.pdbx_strand_id
1 'polypeptide(L)'
;MNKRKSRSPSGVKPIKCIRTEENRERVEEDQAEDVVQLLQDSRGQNISSVGGVIESISLRNFMCHQSLGVHLGPNVNFISGSNGSGKSAVLTALIAGLGGKATVTNRGASLKGFVKNGESSADIIIKLRNKGADAYKGDVYGDCISVEQHISSDGSRTCKLKSKTGHLVSNKREELTSILDHFNIQVDNPVSILNQEMSKQFLQSKSEADKYRFFMKATLLEQMKRDYIHIKQTKAVTRDQVDKQEEGLKNLKQEYLQKKERHQNLSALREMKKNLENLQHKMAWCLVNEKERQVQQLKEQIESEESNDKLEEQLTKCQNKVMQAERRCQEIQQRLDATKDQEESLLEESCRLKEDMKRRSKTQKGQEVAVFRAENKLKQLEKEKSLLQERIKSLRSSGQKSRNPEFLKGQKKMGSLRKALEEQEAEGEALNQQIKEKQKAVFKGREEYDKLRLEEKNIQVTIDSKQKRRNQLMASRSNRIKRFGDRMPELLESIDKAHAQGRFVKKPVGPLGSCITLKDPSLVLAVENCLGGLVKTFCCDNHKDEKVLQELMSRYFPKESRPQIIVSPFSDRMYNVKGRSVSHPEFPSVLDTLVIPNPVVANCLIDMRSIETDNNRARQVMQQGRPPRNCREAFTGDGDHVYPNRYYSTENNRSKYLGGDLETEIRFTHNLCSSLIESELENAKAQLERFQMHSRSVTKDTQQKDTDLQSVIVKWKKNQGTVNQLKAQVVELENAEDTQTDDISTLEDEASEIVQKIEQQTKDVNEAKKKLEEEERLMKDSDSKYQDVRKRLEAMEEETEPLKEELHRAEADAIKLNQTLKRLESKHKEHQDNIQSMQSELAIKEAELQVVSTEVLAQAQVICPERQQVNRTAKSIDLEMTRLRSSISSLEGSQGSQEQIIRYGGSSNCRPSIANMTPQSPLLCCGSEDDDINDVRTLSGGERSFSTLCFILSLWEITESPFRCLDEFDVYMDMHNRRISMDLLLGLSERQLQRQFIYITPQSTSALPKSSRIAIHMLADPERGPNQENNEEEEQ
;
A
#
# COMPACT_ATOMS: atom_id res chain seq x y z
N MET A 1 1.23 44.62 7.45
CA MET A 1 1.66 45.29 8.69
C MET A 1 1.24 44.46 9.90
N ASN A 2 1.94 44.61 11.03
CA ASN A 2 1.70 44.06 12.39
C ASN A 2 1.36 42.57 12.59
N LYS A 3 2.13 41.95 13.48
CA LYS A 3 2.13 40.52 13.83
C LYS A 3 1.09 40.21 14.92
N ARG A 4 0.50 39.00 14.90
CA ARG A 4 0.15 38.25 16.12
C ARG A 4 0.71 36.82 16.02
N LYS A 5 1.23 36.32 17.13
CA LYS A 5 1.87 34.99 17.23
C LYS A 5 0.81 33.93 17.50
N SER A 6 0.83 32.82 16.76
CA SER A 6 0.21 31.58 17.21
C SER A 6 1.12 30.87 18.22
N ARG A 7 0.52 30.29 19.27
CA ARG A 7 1.13 29.29 20.16
C ARG A 7 0.26 28.04 20.09
N SER A 8 0.89 26.90 19.88
CA SER A 8 0.24 25.59 19.98
C SER A 8 0.24 25.09 21.43
N PRO A 9 -0.77 24.30 21.81
CA PRO A 9 -0.67 23.35 22.91
C PRO A 9 -0.72 21.90 22.40
N SER A 10 0.28 21.11 22.79
CA SER A 10 0.10 19.67 23.01
C SER A 10 -0.81 19.45 24.24
N GLY A 11 -1.53 18.35 24.40
CA GLY A 11 -1.68 17.18 23.53
C GLY A 11 -2.13 15.98 24.35
N VAL A 12 -3.32 15.44 24.08
CA VAL A 12 -3.94 14.34 24.86
C VAL A 12 -4.07 13.10 23.98
N LYS A 13 -3.71 11.93 24.52
CA LYS A 13 -3.75 10.65 23.79
C LYS A 13 -5.16 10.02 23.86
N PRO A 14 -5.70 9.47 22.76
CA PRO A 14 -6.94 8.72 22.81
C PRO A 14 -6.73 7.34 23.45
N ILE A 15 -7.58 6.99 24.42
CA ILE A 15 -7.67 5.62 24.94
C ILE A 15 -8.42 4.77 23.91
N LYS A 16 -7.85 3.63 23.52
CA LYS A 16 -8.48 2.70 22.59
C LYS A 16 -9.52 1.85 23.32
N CYS A 17 -10.78 1.93 22.89
CA CYS A 17 -11.77 0.93 23.25
C CYS A 17 -11.43 -0.38 22.51
N ILE A 18 -11.30 -1.48 23.25
CA ILE A 18 -11.05 -2.82 22.69
C ILE A 18 -12.39 -3.55 22.60
N ARG A 19 -12.69 -4.06 21.39
CA ARG A 19 -13.74 -5.06 21.18
C ARG A 19 -13.15 -6.45 21.34
N THR A 20 -13.86 -7.29 22.07
CA THR A 20 -13.74 -8.74 22.07
C THR A 20 -15.15 -9.30 22.18
N GLU A 21 -15.69 -9.74 21.05
CA GLU A 21 -16.78 -10.71 21.00
C GLU A 21 -16.16 -12.11 20.94
N GLU A 22 -16.99 -13.17 20.94
CA GLU A 22 -16.56 -14.58 20.85
C GLU A 22 -15.81 -15.16 22.08
N ASN A 23 -16.58 -15.53 23.09
CA ASN A 23 -16.81 -16.97 23.30
C ASN A 23 -18.14 -17.23 24.03
N ARG A 24 -18.94 -18.15 23.49
CA ARG A 24 -20.09 -18.76 24.17
C ARG A 24 -19.77 -20.25 24.35
N GLU A 25 -19.69 -20.71 25.59
CA GLU A 25 -20.32 -21.98 26.02
C GLU A 25 -20.20 -22.15 27.55
N ARG A 26 -21.31 -22.57 28.19
CA ARG A 26 -21.39 -23.30 29.47
C ARG A 26 -20.60 -22.77 30.69
N VAL A 27 -21.26 -21.97 31.51
CA VAL A 27 -21.58 -22.36 32.90
C VAL A 27 -22.98 -21.81 33.23
N GLU A 28 -23.89 -22.68 33.65
CA GLU A 28 -25.02 -22.33 34.51
C GLU A 28 -24.77 -23.02 35.87
N GLU A 29 -25.51 -22.64 36.91
CA GLU A 29 -25.24 -22.94 38.34
C GLU A 29 -24.18 -21.98 38.97
N ASP A 30 -24.11 -21.93 40.30
CA ASP A 30 -23.22 -21.10 41.15
C ASP A 30 -23.37 -19.55 41.16
N GLN A 31 -24.56 -18.98 40.90
CA GLN A 31 -24.86 -17.55 41.15
C GLN A 31 -25.98 -17.30 42.18
N ALA A 32 -26.03 -18.12 43.25
CA ALA A 32 -27.03 -18.00 44.32
C ALA A 32 -26.51 -17.38 45.63
N GLU A 33 -25.20 -17.42 45.92
CA GLU A 33 -24.68 -17.14 47.27
C GLU A 33 -24.04 -15.73 47.43
N ASP A 34 -23.33 -15.22 46.41
CA ASP A 34 -22.61 -13.93 46.48
C ASP A 34 -23.49 -12.70 46.81
N VAL A 35 -24.78 -12.74 46.47
CA VAL A 35 -25.71 -11.61 46.68
C VAL A 35 -25.97 -11.34 48.17
N VAL A 36 -25.84 -12.35 49.03
CA VAL A 36 -26.09 -12.21 50.49
C VAL A 36 -24.90 -11.56 51.21
N GLN A 37 -23.68 -11.75 50.71
CA GLN A 37 -22.46 -11.38 51.43
C GLN A 37 -22.13 -9.89 51.31
N LEU A 38 -22.50 -9.23 50.20
CA LEU A 38 -22.35 -7.78 50.01
C LEU A 38 -23.23 -6.90 50.92
N LEU A 39 -24.19 -7.48 51.66
CA LEU A 39 -25.12 -6.74 52.51
C LEU A 39 -24.69 -6.60 53.98
N GLN A 40 -23.57 -7.19 54.40
CA GLN A 40 -23.21 -7.29 55.83
C GLN A 40 -22.08 -6.34 56.29
N ASP A 41 -21.15 -5.94 55.42
CA ASP A 41 -19.97 -5.12 55.79
C ASP A 41 -20.26 -3.64 56.06
N SER A 42 -21.48 -3.15 55.80
CA SER A 42 -21.85 -1.73 55.95
C SER A 42 -22.02 -1.23 57.41
N ARG A 43 -21.58 -2.00 58.42
CA ARG A 43 -21.72 -1.65 59.86
C ARG A 43 -20.45 -1.03 60.46
N GLY A 44 -20.00 0.12 59.93
CA GLY A 44 -18.87 0.83 60.55
C GLY A 44 -18.40 2.16 59.96
N GLN A 45 -18.89 2.58 58.79
CA GLN A 45 -18.42 3.81 58.14
C GLN A 45 -19.40 4.97 58.29
N ASN A 46 -18.88 6.20 58.38
CA ASN A 46 -19.68 7.42 58.45
C ASN A 46 -20.56 7.56 57.21
N ILE A 47 -21.86 7.80 57.42
CA ILE A 47 -22.86 7.90 56.36
C ILE A 47 -22.46 9.00 55.37
N SER A 48 -22.14 8.62 54.14
CA SER A 48 -21.90 9.56 53.05
C SER A 48 -23.17 10.35 52.77
N SER A 49 -23.09 11.67 52.91
CA SER A 49 -24.20 12.58 52.66
C SER A 49 -24.60 12.54 51.19
N VAL A 50 -25.80 12.03 50.89
CA VAL A 50 -26.38 12.04 49.54
C VAL A 50 -26.80 13.46 49.13
N GLY A 51 -26.46 13.85 47.90
CA GLY A 51 -26.88 15.09 47.25
C GLY A 51 -28.29 15.03 46.67
N GLY A 52 -28.87 16.18 46.33
CA GLY A 52 -30.21 16.28 45.71
C GLY A 52 -31.40 16.14 46.68
N VAL A 53 -31.16 15.79 47.94
CA VAL A 53 -32.16 15.79 49.03
C VAL A 53 -32.64 17.23 49.31
N ILE A 54 -33.92 17.42 49.59
CA ILE A 54 -34.51 18.75 49.83
C ILE A 54 -34.28 19.13 51.30
N GLU A 55 -33.66 20.30 51.56
CA GLU A 55 -33.45 20.82 52.93
C GLU A 55 -34.57 21.78 53.37
N SER A 56 -35.13 22.55 52.44
CA SER A 56 -36.29 23.42 52.72
C SER A 56 -37.05 23.81 51.46
N ILE A 57 -38.37 23.96 51.60
CA ILE A 57 -39.25 24.61 50.64
C ILE A 57 -39.79 25.89 51.28
N SER A 58 -39.82 27.01 50.54
CA SER A 58 -40.39 28.28 50.99
C SER A 58 -41.21 28.90 49.87
N LEU A 59 -42.47 29.22 50.17
CA LEU A 59 -43.46 29.71 49.22
C LEU A 59 -43.92 31.11 49.63
N ARG A 60 -44.16 31.97 48.64
CA ARG A 60 -44.77 33.29 48.84
C ARG A 60 -45.86 33.52 47.81
N ASN A 61 -47.01 34.04 48.25
CA ASN A 61 -48.15 34.37 47.40
C ASN A 61 -48.60 33.21 46.49
N PHE A 62 -48.50 31.96 46.98
CA PHE A 62 -48.64 30.75 46.17
C PHE A 62 -49.90 29.97 46.57
N MET A 63 -50.82 29.81 45.62
CA MET A 63 -52.15 29.22 45.82
C MET A 63 -52.91 29.88 47.00
N CYS A 64 -53.12 29.18 48.11
CA CYS A 64 -53.75 29.73 49.32
C CYS A 64 -52.76 30.49 50.24
N HIS A 65 -51.46 30.19 50.14
CA HIS A 65 -50.45 30.60 51.13
C HIS A 65 -49.87 31.98 50.84
N GLN A 66 -49.95 32.90 51.80
CA GLN A 66 -49.23 34.19 51.71
C GLN A 66 -47.72 33.97 51.90
N SER A 67 -47.36 33.18 52.90
CA SER A 67 -46.00 32.71 53.18
C SER A 67 -46.10 31.34 53.83
N LEU A 68 -45.33 30.36 53.33
CA LEU A 68 -45.23 29.03 53.95
C LEU A 68 -43.78 28.55 53.86
N GLY A 69 -43.21 28.12 54.98
CA GLY A 69 -41.87 27.52 55.06
C GLY A 69 -41.91 26.13 55.66
N VAL A 70 -41.31 25.15 54.99
CA VAL A 70 -41.17 23.76 55.48
C VAL A 70 -39.70 23.37 55.41
N HIS A 71 -39.11 23.03 56.56
CA HIS A 71 -37.74 22.53 56.69
C HIS A 71 -37.78 21.01 56.85
N LEU A 72 -37.24 20.27 55.88
CA LEU A 72 -37.38 18.82 55.82
C LEU A 72 -36.19 18.11 56.48
N GLY A 73 -36.49 17.11 57.29
CA GLY A 73 -35.54 16.14 57.82
C GLY A 73 -34.93 15.25 56.73
N PRO A 74 -33.76 14.63 57.00
CA PRO A 74 -32.94 13.98 55.97
C PRO A 74 -33.49 12.65 55.45
N ASN A 75 -34.47 12.04 56.14
CA ASN A 75 -35.04 10.73 55.81
C ASN A 75 -36.58 10.84 55.76
N VAL A 76 -37.33 10.47 56.81
CA VAL A 76 -38.81 10.50 56.77
C VAL A 76 -39.37 11.86 57.20
N ASN A 77 -40.37 12.34 56.45
CA ASN A 77 -41.10 13.58 56.72
C ASN A 77 -42.59 13.35 56.55
N PHE A 78 -43.40 13.67 57.55
CA PHE A 78 -44.85 13.73 57.43
C PHE A 78 -45.32 15.20 57.38
N ILE A 79 -46.21 15.51 56.44
CA ILE A 79 -46.92 16.80 56.35
C ILE A 79 -48.40 16.51 56.61
N SER A 80 -48.91 17.03 57.71
CA SER A 80 -50.23 16.72 58.28
C SER A 80 -51.07 17.98 58.36
N GLY A 81 -52.38 17.89 58.07
CA GLY A 81 -53.29 19.03 58.21
C GLY A 81 -54.68 18.76 57.63
N SER A 82 -55.68 19.48 58.13
CA SER A 82 -57.09 19.35 57.71
C SER A 82 -57.31 19.51 56.20
N ASN A 83 -58.49 19.12 55.73
CA ASN A 83 -58.88 19.40 54.35
C ASN A 83 -59.13 20.91 54.19
N GLY A 84 -58.48 21.51 53.20
CA GLY A 84 -58.42 22.97 53.02
C GLY A 84 -57.13 23.64 53.50
N SER A 85 -56.34 23.03 54.40
CA SER A 85 -55.04 23.56 54.92
C SER A 85 -53.93 23.78 53.86
N GLY A 86 -54.19 23.46 52.59
CA GLY A 86 -53.24 23.67 51.50
C GLY A 86 -52.05 22.70 51.50
N LYS A 87 -52.16 21.53 52.15
CA LYS A 87 -51.10 20.50 52.21
C LYS A 87 -50.49 20.12 50.85
N SER A 88 -51.30 19.79 49.85
CA SER A 88 -50.82 19.47 48.49
C SER A 88 -50.22 20.67 47.73
N ALA A 89 -50.32 21.91 48.24
CA ALA A 89 -49.64 23.05 47.64
C ALA A 89 -48.11 22.94 47.79
N VAL A 90 -47.61 22.28 48.84
CA VAL A 90 -46.18 21.97 49.00
C VAL A 90 -45.69 21.08 47.86
N LEU A 91 -46.45 20.04 47.49
CA LEU A 91 -46.12 19.15 46.38
C LEU A 91 -46.28 19.84 45.01
N THR A 92 -47.34 20.64 44.85
CA THR A 92 -47.58 21.44 43.64
C THR A 92 -46.42 22.42 43.40
N ALA A 93 -45.92 23.06 44.46
CA ALA A 93 -44.77 23.93 44.42
C ALA A 93 -43.45 23.17 44.20
N LEU A 94 -43.30 21.96 44.74
CA LEU A 94 -42.11 21.12 44.49
C LEU A 94 -41.96 20.82 42.98
N ILE A 95 -43.03 20.37 42.33
CA ILE A 95 -43.04 20.10 40.88
C ILE A 95 -42.80 21.38 40.07
N ALA A 96 -43.52 22.47 40.37
CA ALA A 96 -43.42 23.73 39.62
C ALA A 96 -42.07 24.46 39.83
N GLY A 97 -41.54 24.40 41.06
CA GLY A 97 -40.27 24.97 41.50
C GLY A 97 -39.06 24.29 40.87
N LEU A 98 -39.08 22.97 40.80
CA LEU A 98 -38.09 22.16 40.08
C LEU A 98 -38.31 22.16 38.56
N GLY A 99 -39.06 23.11 38.01
CA GLY A 99 -39.13 23.35 36.57
C GLY A 99 -40.18 22.56 35.80
N GLY A 100 -40.94 21.66 36.45
CA GLY A 100 -42.02 20.87 35.86
C GLY A 100 -43.14 21.72 35.23
N LYS A 101 -44.03 21.06 34.48
CA LYS A 101 -45.18 21.69 33.79
C LYS A 101 -46.39 21.77 34.72
N ALA A 102 -47.20 22.83 34.59
CA ALA A 102 -48.43 22.99 35.37
C ALA A 102 -49.37 21.77 35.25
N THR A 103 -49.50 21.22 34.05
CA THR A 103 -50.33 20.04 33.77
C THR A 103 -49.89 18.76 34.50
N VAL A 104 -48.64 18.67 34.98
CA VAL A 104 -48.13 17.50 35.71
C VAL A 104 -48.58 17.50 37.17
N THR A 105 -48.96 18.67 37.72
CA THR A 105 -49.46 18.76 39.10
C THR A 105 -50.92 18.36 39.23
N ASN A 106 -51.65 18.19 38.12
CA ASN A 106 -53.12 18.05 38.05
C ASN A 106 -53.94 19.19 38.70
N ARG A 107 -53.29 20.26 39.21
CA ARG A 107 -53.99 21.39 39.88
C ARG A 107 -54.24 22.61 38.96
N GLY A 108 -53.73 22.63 37.73
CA GLY A 108 -53.97 23.75 36.81
C GLY A 108 -53.35 23.59 35.43
N ALA A 109 -53.98 24.17 34.40
CA ALA A 109 -53.51 24.10 33.01
C ALA A 109 -52.31 25.01 32.72
N SER A 110 -52.11 26.08 33.50
CA SER A 110 -51.02 27.04 33.34
C SER A 110 -50.52 27.56 34.68
N LEU A 111 -49.26 28.03 34.73
CA LEU A 111 -48.61 28.50 35.97
C LEU A 111 -49.30 29.71 36.60
N LYS A 112 -50.04 30.50 35.82
CA LYS A 112 -50.86 31.63 36.29
C LYS A 112 -51.83 31.19 37.40
N GLY A 113 -52.40 29.98 37.30
CA GLY A 113 -53.33 29.43 38.29
C GLY A 113 -52.71 29.08 39.65
N PHE A 114 -51.40 29.24 39.82
CA PHE A 114 -50.72 29.03 41.10
C PHE A 114 -50.33 30.33 41.82
N VAL A 115 -50.54 31.50 41.21
CA VAL A 115 -50.43 32.80 41.90
C VAL A 115 -51.67 33.01 42.75
N LYS A 116 -51.51 33.44 44.00
CA LYS A 116 -52.61 33.69 44.94
C LYS A 116 -53.55 34.78 44.39
N ASN A 117 -54.86 34.57 44.53
CA ASN A 117 -55.87 35.54 44.10
C ASN A 117 -55.63 36.91 44.75
N GLY A 118 -55.52 37.95 43.92
CA GLY A 118 -55.22 39.33 44.34
C GLY A 118 -53.73 39.72 44.27
N GLU A 119 -52.82 38.75 44.16
CA GLU A 119 -51.37 39.01 44.09
C GLU A 119 -50.87 39.11 42.64
N SER A 120 -49.83 39.92 42.41
CA SER A 120 -49.26 40.14 41.08
C SER A 120 -48.32 39.02 40.62
N SER A 121 -47.75 38.27 41.57
CA SER A 121 -46.72 37.25 41.37
C SER A 121 -46.57 36.34 42.61
N ALA A 122 -45.94 35.19 42.42
CA ALA A 122 -45.62 34.20 43.44
C ALA A 122 -44.15 33.76 43.36
N ASP A 123 -43.52 33.52 44.51
CA ASP A 123 -42.16 33.00 44.61
C ASP A 123 -42.17 31.56 45.17
N ILE A 124 -41.39 30.68 44.55
CA ILE A 124 -41.07 29.34 45.05
C ILE A 124 -39.56 29.27 45.24
N ILE A 125 -39.11 28.93 46.45
CA ILE A 125 -37.69 28.74 46.78
C ILE A 125 -37.50 27.32 47.32
N ILE A 126 -36.65 26.52 46.65
CA ILE A 126 -36.33 25.15 47.05
C ILE A 126 -34.82 25.07 47.27
N LYS A 127 -34.40 24.54 48.42
CA LYS A 127 -33.00 24.30 48.75
C LYS A 127 -32.67 22.82 48.64
N LEU A 128 -31.75 22.48 47.75
CA LEU A 128 -31.24 21.13 47.52
C LEU A 128 -29.86 21.00 48.15
N ARG A 129 -29.63 19.90 48.88
CA ARG A 129 -28.35 19.55 49.47
C ARG A 129 -27.32 19.25 48.37
N ASN A 130 -26.16 19.86 48.45
CA ASN A 130 -25.07 19.69 47.49
C ASN A 130 -23.76 19.34 48.23
N LYS A 131 -23.80 18.21 48.95
CA LYS A 131 -22.72 17.68 49.81
C LYS A 131 -22.44 16.24 49.40
N GLY A 132 -21.24 15.74 49.70
CA GLY A 132 -20.78 14.40 49.35
C GLY A 132 -19.81 14.41 48.16
N ALA A 133 -19.42 13.23 47.68
CA ALA A 133 -18.61 13.09 46.47
C ALA A 133 -19.38 13.55 45.22
N ASP A 134 -20.70 13.33 45.22
CA ASP A 134 -21.62 13.59 44.10
C ASP A 134 -22.14 15.04 44.07
N ALA A 135 -21.39 16.00 44.62
CA ALA A 135 -21.79 17.40 44.67
C ALA A 135 -21.69 18.06 43.27
N TYR A 136 -22.83 18.44 42.70
CA TYR A 136 -22.90 19.17 41.44
C TYR A 136 -22.16 20.52 41.55
N LYS A 137 -21.04 20.64 40.81
CA LYS A 137 -20.20 21.86 40.75
C LYS A 137 -19.95 22.45 42.15
N GLY A 138 -19.48 21.62 43.08
CA GLY A 138 -19.31 21.98 44.51
C GLY A 138 -18.58 23.30 44.74
N ASP A 139 -17.52 23.59 43.97
CA ASP A 139 -16.75 24.84 44.06
C ASP A 139 -17.56 26.12 43.73
N VAL A 140 -18.66 25.98 42.97
CA VAL A 140 -19.46 27.09 42.43
C VAL A 140 -20.72 27.31 43.25
N TYR A 141 -21.40 26.24 43.63
CA TYR A 141 -22.64 26.32 44.42
C TYR A 141 -22.42 26.17 45.93
N GLY A 142 -21.32 25.56 46.37
CA GLY A 142 -21.13 25.12 47.76
C GLY A 142 -22.18 24.09 48.19
N ASP A 143 -22.26 23.83 49.50
CA ASP A 143 -23.04 22.75 50.13
C ASP A 143 -24.56 22.74 49.85
N CYS A 144 -25.11 23.78 49.22
CA CYS A 144 -26.54 23.98 49.02
C CYS A 144 -26.80 24.73 47.72
N ILE A 145 -27.67 24.19 46.87
CA ILE A 145 -28.18 24.84 45.66
C ILE A 145 -29.56 25.40 46.00
N SER A 146 -29.76 26.72 45.83
CA SER A 146 -31.07 27.34 45.97
C SER A 146 -31.69 27.57 44.59
N VAL A 147 -32.80 26.89 44.31
CA VAL A 147 -33.60 27.03 43.10
C VAL A 147 -34.76 27.98 43.41
N GLU A 148 -34.74 29.17 42.84
CA GLU A 148 -35.83 30.14 42.93
C GLU A 148 -36.60 30.16 41.60
N GLN A 149 -37.93 30.00 41.65
CA GLN A 149 -38.83 30.33 40.53
C GLN A 149 -39.69 31.51 40.95
N HIS A 150 -39.70 32.56 40.13
CA HIS A 150 -40.67 33.64 40.22
C HIS A 150 -41.71 33.45 39.11
N ILE A 151 -42.98 33.31 39.50
CA ILE A 151 -44.13 33.12 38.61
C ILE A 151 -44.95 34.40 38.62
N SER A 152 -45.13 35.03 37.46
CA SER A 152 -45.93 36.24 37.32
C SER A 152 -47.38 35.93 36.91
N SER A 153 -48.31 36.85 37.20
CA SER A 153 -49.74 36.74 36.88
C SER A 153 -50.08 36.80 35.38
N ASP A 154 -49.10 37.03 34.51
CA ASP A 154 -49.18 36.78 33.06
C ASP A 154 -48.95 35.29 32.70
N GLY A 155 -48.46 34.48 33.63
CA GLY A 155 -48.07 33.08 33.45
C GLY A 155 -46.60 32.87 33.08
N SER A 156 -45.79 33.93 33.00
CA SER A 156 -44.35 33.81 32.78
C SER A 156 -43.63 33.27 34.03
N ARG A 157 -42.53 32.53 33.81
CA ARG A 157 -41.68 31.95 34.86
C ARG A 157 -40.24 32.35 34.63
N THR A 158 -39.60 32.92 35.64
CA THR A 158 -38.15 33.19 35.63
C THR A 158 -37.44 32.37 36.71
N CYS A 159 -36.34 31.71 36.34
CA CYS A 159 -35.56 30.86 37.23
C CYS A 159 -34.28 31.58 37.65
N LYS A 160 -33.89 31.45 38.92
CA LYS A 160 -32.61 31.90 39.47
C LYS A 160 -31.99 30.76 40.27
N LEU A 161 -30.77 30.37 39.92
CA LEU A 161 -30.00 29.31 40.55
C LEU A 161 -28.87 29.96 41.36
N LYS A 162 -28.96 29.86 42.68
CA LYS A 162 -28.01 30.49 43.61
C LYS A 162 -27.19 29.48 44.40
N SER A 163 -25.98 29.86 44.77
CA SER A 163 -25.12 29.14 45.69
C SER A 163 -25.59 29.25 47.16
N LYS A 164 -24.94 28.50 48.06
CA LYS A 164 -25.09 28.58 49.53
C LYS A 164 -24.94 30.01 50.07
N THR A 165 -24.15 30.87 49.42
CA THR A 165 -23.93 32.27 49.80
C THR A 165 -24.96 33.24 49.19
N GLY A 166 -25.95 32.74 48.45
CA GLY A 166 -26.96 33.55 47.78
C GLY A 166 -26.52 34.19 46.46
N HIS A 167 -25.27 33.95 46.01
CA HIS A 167 -24.75 34.47 44.75
C HIS A 167 -25.44 33.77 43.56
N LEU A 168 -25.89 34.56 42.57
CA LEU A 168 -26.53 34.05 41.36
C LEU A 168 -25.50 33.38 40.44
N VAL A 169 -25.63 32.08 40.22
CA VAL A 169 -24.76 31.30 39.33
C VAL A 169 -25.32 31.25 37.90
N SER A 170 -26.64 31.08 37.76
CA SER A 170 -27.30 30.97 36.47
C SER A 170 -28.78 31.31 36.53
N ASN A 171 -29.35 31.72 35.39
CA ASN A 171 -30.78 31.90 35.15
C ASN A 171 -31.31 31.02 34.00
N LYS A 172 -30.47 30.10 33.48
CA LYS A 172 -30.80 29.25 32.34
C LYS A 172 -31.54 27.99 32.77
N ARG A 173 -32.59 27.64 32.03
CA ARG A 173 -33.37 26.41 32.27
C ARG A 173 -32.52 25.16 32.05
N GLU A 174 -31.58 25.21 31.13
CA GLU A 174 -30.67 24.12 30.77
C GLU A 174 -29.71 23.76 31.92
N GLU A 175 -29.31 24.76 32.72
CA GLU A 175 -28.51 24.55 33.93
C GLU A 175 -29.36 23.91 35.04
N LEU A 176 -30.64 24.31 35.19
CA LEU A 176 -31.57 23.63 36.10
C LEU A 176 -31.80 22.18 35.66
N THR A 177 -31.99 21.91 34.36
CA THR A 177 -32.11 20.54 33.83
C THR A 177 -30.86 19.74 34.18
N SER A 178 -29.66 20.30 33.96
CA SER A 178 -28.39 19.64 34.31
C SER A 178 -28.25 19.30 35.80
N ILE A 179 -28.76 20.16 36.69
CA ILE A 179 -28.79 19.92 38.15
C ILE A 179 -29.74 18.76 38.50
N LEU A 180 -30.91 18.71 37.88
CA LEU A 180 -31.92 17.66 38.10
C LEU A 180 -31.43 16.31 37.57
N ASP A 181 -30.86 16.30 36.37
CA ASP A 181 -30.28 15.11 35.72
C ASP A 181 -29.13 14.53 36.57
N HIS A 182 -28.21 15.39 37.04
CA HIS A 182 -27.07 14.98 37.89
C HIS A 182 -27.52 14.33 39.21
N PHE A 183 -28.58 14.84 39.84
CA PHE A 183 -29.13 14.27 41.07
C PHE A 183 -30.22 13.19 40.83
N ASN A 184 -30.52 12.83 39.58
CA ASN A 184 -31.60 11.91 39.23
C ASN A 184 -32.98 12.31 39.81
N ILE A 185 -33.30 13.62 39.75
CA ILE A 185 -34.55 14.20 40.27
C ILE A 185 -35.62 14.25 39.16
N GLN A 186 -36.52 13.28 39.18
CA GLN A 186 -37.49 13.04 38.09
C GLN A 186 -38.87 13.65 38.40
N VAL A 187 -39.06 14.94 38.10
CA VAL A 187 -40.30 15.68 38.43
C VAL A 187 -41.56 15.20 37.69
N ASP A 188 -41.40 14.58 36.53
CA ASP A 188 -42.51 14.07 35.69
C ASP A 188 -42.80 12.56 35.92
N ASN A 189 -42.05 11.89 36.80
CA ASN A 189 -42.22 10.46 37.14
C ASN A 189 -43.21 10.27 38.31
N PRO A 190 -44.36 9.60 38.08
CA PRO A 190 -45.40 9.42 39.10
C PRO A 190 -45.00 8.50 40.26
N VAL A 191 -43.90 7.75 40.15
CA VAL A 191 -43.36 6.90 41.24
C VAL A 191 -42.39 7.68 42.14
N SER A 192 -41.73 8.71 41.62
CA SER A 192 -40.95 9.65 42.45
C SER A 192 -41.85 10.69 43.12
N ILE A 193 -42.88 11.18 42.41
CA ILE A 193 -43.86 12.15 42.91
C ILE A 193 -45.28 11.70 42.56
N LEU A 194 -46.01 11.15 43.53
CA LEU A 194 -47.42 10.79 43.38
C LEU A 194 -48.32 11.88 43.96
N ASN A 195 -49.04 12.61 43.10
CA ASN A 195 -50.05 13.59 43.53
C ASN A 195 -51.44 12.93 43.76
N GLN A 196 -52.30 13.57 44.55
CA GLN A 196 -53.64 13.09 44.94
C GLN A 196 -54.48 12.55 43.76
N GLU A 197 -54.46 13.23 42.62
CA GLU A 197 -55.30 12.85 41.48
C GLU A 197 -54.64 11.74 40.63
N MET A 198 -53.31 11.67 40.59
CA MET A 198 -52.60 10.52 40.00
C MET A 198 -52.79 9.24 40.83
N SER A 199 -52.78 9.32 42.16
CA SER A 199 -53.04 8.15 43.01
C SER A 199 -54.46 7.63 42.77
N LYS A 200 -55.46 8.51 42.82
CA LYS A 200 -56.87 8.22 42.52
C LYS A 200 -57.09 7.66 41.11
N GLN A 201 -56.49 8.24 40.07
CA GLN A 201 -56.60 7.72 38.70
C GLN A 201 -55.95 6.33 38.54
N PHE A 202 -54.81 6.09 39.21
CA PHE A 202 -54.17 4.78 39.21
C PHE A 202 -55.01 3.73 39.97
N LEU A 203 -55.57 4.08 41.13
CA LEU A 203 -56.50 3.24 41.91
C LEU A 203 -57.77 2.89 41.14
N GLN A 204 -58.24 3.80 40.28
CA GLN A 204 -59.41 3.62 39.42
C GLN A 204 -59.08 2.97 38.06
N SER A 205 -57.80 2.67 37.76
CA SER A 205 -57.39 2.09 36.48
C SER A 205 -57.88 0.64 36.30
N LYS A 206 -58.86 0.46 35.42
CA LYS A 206 -59.54 -0.83 35.17
C LYS A 206 -58.84 -1.73 34.14
N SER A 207 -57.74 -1.27 33.56
CA SER A 207 -57.05 -1.91 32.43
C SER A 207 -55.59 -2.22 32.76
N GLU A 208 -55.17 -3.44 32.45
CA GLU A 208 -53.78 -3.88 32.60
C GLU A 208 -52.84 -3.11 31.66
N ALA A 209 -53.31 -2.71 30.48
CA ALA A 209 -52.56 -1.90 29.54
C ALA A 209 -52.19 -0.51 30.09
N ASP A 210 -53.00 0.05 30.99
CA ASP A 210 -52.69 1.31 31.66
C ASP A 210 -51.71 1.12 32.82
N LYS A 211 -51.81 0.00 33.56
CA LYS A 211 -50.81 -0.40 34.58
C LYS A 211 -49.44 -0.68 33.95
N TYR A 212 -49.41 -1.37 32.81
CA TYR A 212 -48.19 -1.60 32.03
C TYR A 212 -47.62 -0.29 31.45
N ARG A 213 -48.48 0.62 30.97
CA ARG A 213 -48.03 1.97 30.54
C ARG A 213 -47.45 2.76 31.70
N PHE A 214 -48.06 2.68 32.89
CA PHE A 214 -47.53 3.28 34.11
C PHE A 214 -46.17 2.69 34.48
N PHE A 215 -46.02 1.36 34.49
CA PHE A 215 -44.74 0.66 34.69
C PHE A 215 -43.65 1.15 33.71
N MET A 216 -43.96 1.15 32.41
CA MET A 216 -43.04 1.58 31.35
C MET A 216 -42.64 3.06 31.47
N LYS A 217 -43.54 3.93 31.95
CA LYS A 217 -43.23 5.34 32.25
C LYS A 217 -42.39 5.47 33.52
N ALA A 218 -42.75 4.77 34.59
CA ALA A 218 -42.13 4.87 35.91
C ALA A 218 -40.69 4.33 35.96
N THR A 219 -40.41 3.29 35.17
CA THR A 219 -39.07 2.69 34.99
C THR A 219 -38.24 3.40 33.91
N LEU A 220 -38.74 4.50 33.33
CA LEU A 220 -38.19 5.22 32.17
C LEU A 220 -37.97 4.38 30.89
N LEU A 221 -38.34 3.10 30.86
CA LEU A 221 -38.20 2.23 29.68
C LEU A 221 -38.94 2.78 28.45
N GLU A 222 -40.05 3.49 28.65
CA GLU A 222 -40.77 4.17 27.56
C GLU A 222 -39.96 5.33 26.97
N GLN A 223 -39.23 6.09 27.81
CA GLN A 223 -38.33 7.15 27.36
C GLN A 223 -37.12 6.55 26.64
N MET A 224 -36.45 5.55 27.21
CA MET A 224 -35.34 4.85 26.56
C MET A 224 -35.74 4.29 25.19
N LYS A 225 -36.97 3.75 25.06
CA LYS A 225 -37.53 3.28 23.78
C LYS A 225 -37.73 4.43 22.78
N ARG A 226 -38.28 5.57 23.22
CA ARG A 226 -38.45 6.77 22.38
C ARG A 226 -37.09 7.32 21.90
N ASP A 227 -36.12 7.41 22.81
CA ASP A 227 -34.78 7.93 22.52
C ASP A 227 -34.01 7.00 21.57
N TYR A 228 -34.11 5.68 21.73
CA TYR A 228 -33.52 4.70 20.81
C TYR A 228 -34.12 4.79 19.39
N ILE A 229 -35.44 4.98 19.28
CA ILE A 229 -36.12 5.19 17.99
C ILE A 229 -35.63 6.49 17.34
N HIS A 230 -35.55 7.58 18.10
CA HIS A 230 -35.04 8.86 17.62
C HIS A 230 -33.58 8.75 17.13
N ILE A 231 -32.69 8.18 17.95
CA ILE A 231 -31.27 7.96 17.60
C ILE A 231 -31.14 7.10 16.32
N LYS A 232 -31.97 6.06 16.16
CA LYS A 232 -32.00 5.22 14.96
C LYS A 232 -32.44 6.01 13.72
N GLN A 233 -33.42 6.90 13.84
CA GLN A 233 -33.87 7.80 12.77
C GLN A 233 -32.80 8.85 12.42
N THR A 234 -32.23 9.54 13.42
CA THR A 234 -31.15 10.52 13.20
C THR A 234 -29.96 9.87 12.49
N LYS A 235 -29.53 8.68 12.94
CA LYS A 235 -28.43 7.91 12.32
C LYS A 235 -28.69 7.59 10.85
N ALA A 236 -29.94 7.28 10.47
CA ALA A 236 -30.30 7.03 9.08
C ALA A 236 -30.22 8.30 8.22
N VAL A 237 -30.82 9.40 8.69
CA VAL A 237 -30.81 10.70 7.99
C VAL A 237 -29.39 11.27 7.86
N THR A 238 -28.58 11.20 8.91
CA THR A 238 -27.17 11.63 8.86
C THR A 238 -26.37 10.79 7.88
N ARG A 239 -26.65 9.49 7.74
CA ARG A 239 -25.93 8.63 6.79
C ARG A 239 -26.29 8.95 5.34
N ASP A 240 -27.58 9.05 5.01
CA ASP A 240 -28.04 9.48 3.69
C ASP A 240 -27.45 10.85 3.28
N GLN A 241 -27.35 11.79 4.22
CA GLN A 241 -26.70 13.09 4.00
C GLN A 241 -25.18 12.99 3.77
N VAL A 242 -24.48 12.05 4.42
CA VAL A 242 -23.05 11.78 4.17
C VAL A 242 -22.85 11.13 2.81
N ASP A 243 -23.64 10.10 2.48
CA ASP A 243 -23.53 9.36 1.22
C ASP A 243 -23.74 10.32 0.01
N LYS A 244 -24.70 11.25 0.11
CA LYS A 244 -24.92 12.35 -0.86
C LYS A 244 -23.76 13.35 -0.95
N GLN A 245 -23.13 13.69 0.18
CA GLN A 245 -21.96 14.58 0.18
C GLN A 245 -20.71 13.91 -0.40
N GLU A 246 -20.55 12.60 -0.21
CA GLU A 246 -19.49 11.86 -0.91
C GLU A 246 -19.69 11.83 -2.43
N GLU A 247 -20.93 11.68 -2.91
CA GLU A 247 -21.24 11.77 -4.34
C GLU A 247 -20.94 13.16 -4.91
N GLY A 248 -21.38 14.22 -4.22
CA GLY A 248 -21.02 15.60 -4.56
C GLY A 248 -19.51 15.84 -4.61
N LEU A 249 -18.76 15.26 -3.67
CA LEU A 249 -17.29 15.34 -3.65
C LEU A 249 -16.63 14.57 -4.80
N LYS A 250 -17.17 13.41 -5.19
CA LYS A 250 -16.72 12.63 -6.35
C LYS A 250 -16.89 13.44 -7.64
N ASN A 251 -18.05 14.08 -7.82
CA ASN A 251 -18.35 14.94 -8.97
C ASN A 251 -17.45 16.19 -9.03
N LEU A 252 -17.31 16.92 -7.91
CA LEU A 252 -16.43 18.08 -7.82
C LEU A 252 -14.94 17.73 -8.07
N LYS A 253 -14.50 16.54 -7.65
CA LYS A 253 -13.16 16.02 -7.94
C LYS A 253 -12.96 15.72 -9.44
N GLN A 254 -13.97 15.19 -10.13
CA GLN A 254 -13.91 15.01 -11.60
C GLN A 254 -13.83 16.35 -12.32
N GLU A 255 -14.66 17.33 -11.93
CA GLU A 255 -14.65 18.68 -12.51
C GLU A 255 -13.29 19.39 -12.29
N TYR A 256 -12.71 19.26 -11.09
CA TYR A 256 -11.36 19.74 -10.80
C TYR A 256 -10.30 19.08 -11.69
N LEU A 257 -10.36 17.76 -11.89
CA LEU A 257 -9.42 17.03 -12.74
C LEU A 257 -9.52 17.48 -14.21
N GLN A 258 -10.73 17.62 -14.75
CA GLN A 258 -10.97 18.13 -16.12
C GLN A 258 -10.44 19.57 -16.27
N LYS A 259 -10.71 20.45 -15.30
CA LYS A 259 -10.20 21.84 -15.31
C LYS A 259 -8.67 21.90 -15.18
N LYS A 260 -8.07 21.01 -14.38
CA LYS A 260 -6.62 20.88 -14.24
C LYS A 260 -5.98 20.38 -15.54
N GLU A 261 -6.51 19.32 -16.13
CA GLU A 261 -6.06 18.76 -17.41
C GLU A 261 -6.12 19.82 -18.52
N ARG A 262 -7.25 20.54 -18.63
CA ARG A 262 -7.41 21.63 -19.59
C ARG A 262 -6.39 22.75 -19.36
N HIS A 263 -6.08 23.09 -18.11
CA HIS A 263 -5.02 24.06 -17.79
C HIS A 263 -3.62 23.56 -18.19
N GLN A 264 -3.30 22.28 -17.91
CA GLN A 264 -2.02 21.66 -18.28
C GLN A 264 -1.86 21.59 -19.81
N ASN A 265 -2.92 21.26 -20.54
CA ASN A 265 -2.92 21.25 -22.00
C ASN A 265 -2.74 22.67 -22.57
N LEU A 266 -3.34 23.69 -21.96
CA LEU A 266 -3.12 25.10 -22.34
C LEU A 266 -1.70 25.59 -22.02
N SER A 267 -1.05 25.14 -20.93
CA SER A 267 0.35 25.48 -20.67
C SER A 267 1.29 24.76 -21.64
N ALA A 268 1.03 23.49 -21.95
CA ALA A 268 1.78 22.73 -22.97
C ALA A 268 1.64 23.37 -24.37
N LEU A 269 0.45 23.86 -24.74
CA LEU A 269 0.21 24.55 -26.01
C LEU A 269 1.01 25.86 -26.10
N ARG A 270 1.10 26.64 -25.01
CA ARG A 270 1.97 27.83 -24.94
C ARG A 270 3.45 27.48 -25.07
N GLU A 271 3.88 26.38 -24.45
CA GLU A 271 5.26 25.90 -24.56
C GLU A 271 5.58 25.39 -25.97
N MET A 272 4.67 24.67 -26.62
CA MET A 272 4.79 24.27 -28.03
C MET A 272 4.88 25.49 -28.97
N LYS A 273 4.09 26.55 -28.73
CA LYS A 273 4.20 27.81 -29.50
C LYS A 273 5.56 28.48 -29.32
N LYS A 274 6.02 28.64 -28.07
CA LYS A 274 7.36 29.17 -27.78
C LYS A 274 8.48 28.32 -28.39
N ASN A 275 8.32 27.00 -28.42
CA ASN A 275 9.28 26.10 -29.06
C ASN A 275 9.23 26.20 -30.59
N LEU A 276 8.06 26.43 -31.19
CA LEU A 276 7.91 26.71 -32.61
C LEU A 276 8.54 28.06 -33.01
N GLU A 277 8.40 29.10 -32.20
CA GLU A 277 9.10 30.40 -32.36
C GLU A 277 10.62 30.21 -32.29
N ASN A 278 11.12 29.51 -31.26
CA ASN A 278 12.54 29.19 -31.11
C ASN A 278 13.10 28.36 -32.28
N LEU A 279 12.29 27.49 -32.89
CA LEU A 279 12.69 26.73 -34.08
C LEU A 279 12.64 27.57 -35.36
N GLN A 280 11.76 28.57 -35.47
CA GLN A 280 11.77 29.54 -36.56
C GLN A 280 13.02 30.43 -36.51
N HIS A 281 13.42 30.92 -35.33
CA HIS A 281 14.69 31.63 -35.15
C HIS A 281 15.90 30.77 -35.57
N LYS A 282 15.89 29.49 -35.20
CA LYS A 282 16.95 28.54 -35.59
C LYS A 282 16.91 28.18 -37.08
N MET A 283 15.73 28.13 -37.71
CA MET A 283 15.59 27.90 -39.15
C MET A 283 16.27 29.01 -39.95
N ALA A 284 16.00 30.28 -39.62
CA ALA A 284 16.58 31.42 -40.30
C ALA A 284 18.12 31.38 -40.30
N TRP A 285 18.73 31.16 -39.14
CA TRP A 285 20.18 31.00 -39.03
C TRP A 285 20.71 29.67 -39.59
N CYS A 286 19.91 28.60 -39.61
CA CYS A 286 20.29 27.32 -40.22
C CYS A 286 20.49 27.44 -41.74
N LEU A 287 19.66 28.20 -42.43
CA LEU A 287 19.76 28.38 -43.89
C LEU A 287 21.02 29.17 -44.28
N VAL A 288 21.38 30.17 -43.46
CA VAL A 288 22.67 30.88 -43.56
C VAL A 288 23.84 29.91 -43.32
N ASN A 289 23.84 29.23 -42.17
CA ASN A 289 24.91 28.30 -41.80
C ASN A 289 25.07 27.15 -42.82
N GLU A 290 23.98 26.61 -43.40
CA GLU A 290 24.04 25.54 -44.41
C GLU A 290 24.62 26.03 -45.75
N LYS A 291 24.48 27.32 -46.07
CA LYS A 291 25.10 27.96 -47.24
C LYS A 291 26.56 28.34 -47.02
N GLU A 292 26.89 28.95 -45.88
CA GLU A 292 28.27 29.18 -45.46
C GLU A 292 29.04 27.86 -45.40
N ARG A 293 28.44 26.80 -44.84
CA ARG A 293 29.07 25.47 -44.77
C ARG A 293 29.21 24.79 -46.13
N GLN A 294 28.37 25.09 -47.13
CA GLN A 294 28.57 24.59 -48.50
C GLN A 294 29.83 25.19 -49.13
N VAL A 295 30.04 26.49 -48.97
CA VAL A 295 31.28 27.16 -49.44
C VAL A 295 32.49 26.72 -48.62
N GLN A 296 32.36 26.63 -47.29
CA GLN A 296 33.44 26.16 -46.41
C GLN A 296 33.84 24.70 -46.70
N GLN A 297 32.89 23.81 -46.98
CA GLN A 297 33.21 22.43 -47.36
C GLN A 297 33.87 22.31 -48.73
N LEU A 298 33.50 23.16 -49.71
CA LEU A 298 34.22 23.23 -50.98
C LEU A 298 35.65 23.75 -50.78
N LYS A 299 35.86 24.74 -49.90
CA LYS A 299 37.20 25.20 -49.52
C LYS A 299 38.01 24.12 -48.82
N GLU A 300 37.44 23.43 -47.83
CA GLU A 300 38.10 22.32 -47.12
C GLU A 300 38.40 21.13 -48.04
N GLN A 301 37.62 20.92 -49.10
CA GLN A 301 37.88 19.88 -50.12
C GLN A 301 38.95 20.31 -51.14
N ILE A 302 38.98 21.58 -51.54
CA ILE A 302 40.06 22.12 -52.38
C ILE A 302 41.37 22.12 -51.58
N GLU A 303 41.36 22.60 -50.34
CA GLU A 303 42.49 22.56 -49.41
C GLU A 303 42.92 21.11 -49.08
N SER A 304 42.00 20.13 -49.02
CA SER A 304 42.39 18.71 -48.83
C SER A 304 43.04 18.09 -50.06
N GLU A 305 42.60 18.44 -51.28
CA GLU A 305 43.16 17.90 -52.51
C GLU A 305 44.39 18.65 -53.03
N GLU A 306 44.56 19.92 -52.66
CA GLU A 306 45.79 20.71 -52.81
C GLU A 306 46.85 20.27 -51.79
N SER A 307 46.49 19.99 -50.53
CA SER A 307 47.38 19.39 -49.52
C SER A 307 47.49 17.86 -49.61
N ASN A 308 46.98 17.24 -50.69
CA ASN A 308 47.14 15.81 -50.94
C ASN A 308 48.51 15.48 -51.55
N ASP A 309 49.56 16.02 -50.92
CA ASP A 309 50.98 15.88 -51.27
C ASP A 309 51.35 14.44 -51.64
N LYS A 310 50.67 13.46 -51.05
CA LYS A 310 50.82 12.02 -51.30
C LYS A 310 50.97 11.64 -52.77
N LEU A 311 50.37 12.36 -53.72
CA LEU A 311 50.48 12.05 -55.15
C LEU A 311 51.81 12.57 -55.75
N GLU A 312 52.22 13.80 -55.43
CA GLU A 312 53.53 14.36 -55.81
C GLU A 312 54.68 13.70 -55.03
N GLU A 313 54.46 13.40 -53.76
CA GLU A 313 55.38 12.68 -52.89
C GLU A 313 55.55 11.22 -53.35
N GLN A 314 54.50 10.55 -53.85
CA GLN A 314 54.63 9.24 -54.51
C GLN A 314 55.39 9.33 -55.84
N LEU A 315 55.13 10.37 -56.64
CA LEU A 315 55.77 10.58 -57.94
C LEU A 315 57.28 10.85 -57.76
N THR A 316 57.65 11.79 -56.88
CA THR A 316 59.04 12.08 -56.52
C THR A 316 59.73 10.91 -55.81
N LYS A 317 59.05 10.18 -54.91
CA LYS A 317 59.57 8.91 -54.36
C LYS A 317 59.78 7.85 -55.45
N CYS A 318 58.98 7.84 -56.52
CA CYS A 318 59.16 6.93 -57.64
C CYS A 318 60.34 7.34 -58.54
N GLN A 319 60.47 8.64 -58.87
CA GLN A 319 61.62 9.17 -59.64
C GLN A 319 62.95 8.90 -58.90
N ASN A 320 63.00 9.17 -57.60
CA ASN A 320 64.18 8.89 -56.79
C ASN A 320 64.48 7.39 -56.70
N LYS A 321 63.48 6.51 -56.66
CA LYS A 321 63.67 5.05 -56.68
C LYS A 321 64.19 4.53 -58.02
N VAL A 322 63.71 5.07 -59.15
CA VAL A 322 64.25 4.76 -60.49
C VAL A 322 65.73 5.12 -60.54
N MET A 323 66.08 6.36 -60.19
CA MET A 323 67.45 6.87 -60.20
C MET A 323 68.39 6.07 -59.28
N GLN A 324 67.89 5.63 -58.11
CA GLN A 324 68.64 4.76 -57.19
C GLN A 324 68.82 3.33 -57.73
N ALA A 325 67.82 2.76 -58.42
CA ALA A 325 67.93 1.43 -59.02
C ALA A 325 68.93 1.42 -60.17
N GLU A 326 68.85 2.39 -61.09
CA GLU A 326 69.77 2.53 -62.23
C GLU A 326 71.23 2.72 -61.76
N ARG A 327 71.44 3.52 -60.70
CA ARG A 327 72.74 3.69 -60.07
C ARG A 327 73.26 2.41 -59.40
N ARG A 328 72.40 1.66 -58.70
CA ARG A 328 72.76 0.39 -58.05
C ARG A 328 73.25 -0.65 -59.07
N CYS A 329 72.68 -0.70 -60.27
CA CYS A 329 73.17 -1.57 -61.34
C CYS A 329 74.64 -1.28 -61.70
N GLN A 330 74.99 0.00 -61.86
CA GLN A 330 76.38 0.42 -62.17
C GLN A 330 77.36 0.10 -61.03
N GLU A 331 76.93 0.32 -59.78
CA GLU A 331 77.75 0.07 -58.58
C GLU A 331 77.95 -1.44 -58.32
N ILE A 332 77.00 -2.31 -58.69
CA ILE A 332 77.17 -3.78 -58.62
C ILE A 332 78.13 -4.28 -59.70
N GLN A 333 77.98 -3.83 -60.95
CA GLN A 333 78.84 -4.27 -62.06
C GLN A 333 80.34 -4.02 -61.78
N GLN A 334 80.69 -2.85 -61.24
CA GLN A 334 82.09 -2.51 -60.93
C GLN A 334 82.71 -3.38 -59.81
N ARG A 335 81.90 -3.94 -58.91
CA ARG A 335 82.38 -4.82 -57.83
C ARG A 335 82.65 -6.23 -58.35
N LEU A 336 81.80 -6.72 -59.25
CA LEU A 336 81.84 -8.07 -59.82
C LEU A 336 83.12 -8.36 -60.61
N ASP A 337 83.76 -7.32 -61.17
CA ASP A 337 85.04 -7.45 -61.86
C ASP A 337 86.25 -7.41 -60.90
N ALA A 338 86.14 -6.76 -59.74
CA ALA A 338 87.20 -6.71 -58.72
C ALA A 338 87.33 -7.98 -57.86
N THR A 339 86.25 -8.77 -57.72
CA THR A 339 86.27 -10.01 -56.93
C THR A 339 87.10 -11.12 -57.59
N LYS A 340 87.08 -11.19 -58.93
CA LYS A 340 87.75 -12.25 -59.73
C LYS A 340 89.26 -12.28 -59.52
N ASP A 341 89.90 -11.11 -59.52
CA ASP A 341 91.35 -10.94 -59.35
C ASP A 341 91.87 -11.43 -57.97
N GLN A 342 90.98 -11.64 -56.99
CA GLN A 342 91.33 -12.12 -55.66
C GLN A 342 91.15 -13.65 -55.50
N GLU A 343 90.34 -14.28 -56.35
CA GLU A 343 89.99 -15.70 -56.27
C GLU A 343 91.19 -16.61 -56.61
N GLU A 344 91.94 -16.30 -57.68
CA GLU A 344 93.13 -17.06 -58.10
C GLU A 344 94.20 -17.15 -56.99
N SER A 345 94.35 -16.09 -56.19
CA SER A 345 95.38 -15.99 -55.13
C SER A 345 95.14 -16.95 -53.95
N LEU A 346 93.88 -17.14 -53.55
CA LEU A 346 93.52 -17.94 -52.37
C LEU A 346 93.61 -19.46 -52.62
N LEU A 347 93.54 -19.90 -53.87
CA LEU A 347 93.60 -21.32 -54.24
C LEU A 347 94.95 -21.97 -53.91
N GLU A 348 96.06 -21.23 -54.03
CA GLU A 348 97.40 -21.76 -53.72
C GLU A 348 97.63 -21.98 -52.21
N GLU A 349 97.09 -21.12 -51.35
CA GLU A 349 97.27 -21.22 -49.89
C GLU A 349 96.54 -22.44 -49.29
N SER A 350 95.33 -22.71 -49.78
CA SER A 350 94.43 -23.78 -49.32
C SER A 350 95.08 -25.18 -49.33
N CYS A 351 95.92 -25.47 -50.34
CA CYS A 351 96.55 -26.77 -50.49
C CYS A 351 97.54 -27.12 -49.36
N ARG A 352 98.27 -26.14 -48.81
CA ARG A 352 99.33 -26.41 -47.80
C ARG A 352 98.78 -26.77 -46.43
N LEU A 353 97.75 -26.07 -45.97
CA LEU A 353 97.21 -26.21 -44.60
C LEU A 353 96.52 -27.57 -44.35
N LYS A 354 96.10 -28.26 -45.42
CA LYS A 354 95.39 -29.54 -45.37
C LYS A 354 96.23 -30.71 -44.85
N GLU A 355 97.57 -30.65 -44.97
CA GLU A 355 98.45 -31.76 -44.61
C GLU A 355 98.77 -31.82 -43.12
N ASP A 356 98.93 -30.67 -42.46
CA ASP A 356 99.29 -30.57 -41.04
C ASP A 356 98.16 -31.07 -40.13
N MET A 357 96.90 -30.81 -40.51
CA MET A 357 95.72 -31.19 -39.74
C MET A 357 95.61 -32.68 -39.45
N LYS A 358 96.04 -33.54 -40.39
CA LYS A 358 96.05 -35.01 -40.21
C LYS A 358 96.97 -35.48 -39.08
N ARG A 359 97.94 -34.67 -38.63
CA ARG A 359 98.91 -35.06 -37.61
C ARG A 359 98.35 -34.92 -36.19
N ARG A 360 97.70 -33.79 -35.86
CA ARG A 360 97.28 -33.45 -34.48
C ARG A 360 96.10 -34.29 -33.96
N SER A 361 95.16 -34.69 -34.82
CA SER A 361 93.94 -35.42 -34.40
C SER A 361 94.18 -36.76 -33.68
N LYS A 362 95.36 -37.39 -33.85
CA LYS A 362 95.69 -38.65 -33.16
C LYS A 362 95.98 -38.49 -31.66
N THR A 363 96.43 -37.33 -31.20
CA THR A 363 96.90 -37.15 -29.81
C THR A 363 95.75 -36.95 -28.82
N GLN A 364 94.77 -36.11 -29.17
CA GLN A 364 93.62 -35.73 -28.34
C GLN A 364 92.91 -36.92 -27.69
N LYS A 365 92.61 -37.96 -28.49
CA LYS A 365 91.80 -39.14 -28.08
C LYS A 365 92.41 -39.98 -26.95
N GLY A 366 93.67 -39.74 -26.58
CA GLY A 366 94.29 -40.38 -25.42
C GLY A 366 93.82 -39.83 -24.07
N GLN A 367 93.39 -38.57 -24.00
CA GLN A 367 93.16 -37.88 -22.72
C GLN A 367 91.71 -38.00 -22.18
N GLU A 368 90.70 -38.08 -23.06
CA GLU A 368 89.28 -38.10 -22.66
C GLU A 368 88.93 -39.22 -21.65
N VAL A 369 89.57 -40.39 -21.80
CA VAL A 369 89.30 -41.60 -21.01
C VAL A 369 89.65 -41.45 -19.52
N ALA A 370 90.52 -40.49 -19.17
CA ALA A 370 90.96 -40.27 -17.79
C ALA A 370 89.88 -39.58 -16.92
N VAL A 371 89.20 -38.57 -17.47
CA VAL A 371 88.27 -37.69 -16.73
C VAL A 371 87.06 -38.45 -16.17
N PHE A 372 86.47 -39.32 -16.99
CA PHE A 372 85.21 -40.02 -16.70
C PHE A 372 85.21 -40.85 -15.40
N ARG A 373 86.38 -41.28 -14.92
CA ARG A 373 86.50 -42.16 -13.75
C ARG A 373 86.29 -41.46 -12.40
N ALA A 374 86.50 -40.14 -12.33
CA ALA A 374 86.52 -39.43 -11.04
C ALA A 374 85.11 -39.02 -10.54
N GLU A 375 84.21 -38.63 -11.43
CA GLU A 375 82.98 -37.90 -11.07
C GLU A 375 81.93 -38.75 -10.33
N ASN A 376 81.90 -40.06 -10.56
CA ASN A 376 80.81 -40.92 -10.06
C ASN A 376 80.82 -41.13 -8.53
N LYS A 377 81.93 -40.85 -7.83
CA LYS A 377 82.06 -41.14 -6.39
C LYS A 377 81.47 -40.07 -5.47
N LEU A 378 81.28 -38.84 -5.96
CA LEU A 378 80.77 -37.72 -5.16
C LEU A 378 79.28 -37.87 -4.79
N LYS A 379 78.46 -38.38 -5.71
CA LYS A 379 76.97 -38.39 -5.65
C LYS A 379 76.34 -39.29 -4.58
N GLN A 380 77.13 -40.00 -3.77
CA GLN A 380 76.60 -40.99 -2.81
C GLN A 380 76.35 -40.41 -1.42
N LEU A 381 77.14 -39.42 -0.98
CA LEU A 381 77.12 -38.91 0.41
C LEU A 381 75.99 -37.91 0.71
N GLU A 382 75.37 -37.32 -0.31
CA GLU A 382 74.42 -36.22 -0.15
C GLU A 382 73.03 -36.64 0.38
N LYS A 383 72.73 -37.96 0.41
CA LYS A 383 71.38 -38.49 0.69
C LYS A 383 71.01 -38.69 2.16
N GLU A 384 71.97 -38.83 3.07
CA GLU A 384 71.66 -39.25 4.47
C GLU A 384 71.13 -38.10 5.34
N LYS A 385 71.43 -36.85 4.97
CA LYS A 385 71.13 -35.63 5.74
C LYS A 385 69.64 -35.34 5.95
N SER A 386 68.77 -35.77 5.04
CA SER A 386 67.39 -35.25 4.96
C SER A 386 66.37 -35.88 5.93
N LEU A 387 66.71 -36.99 6.61
CA LEU A 387 65.72 -37.81 7.34
C LEU A 387 65.50 -37.41 8.81
N LEU A 388 66.43 -36.68 9.44
CA LEU A 388 66.39 -36.39 10.88
C LEU A 388 65.46 -35.22 11.28
N GLN A 389 65.10 -34.34 10.33
CA GLN A 389 64.48 -33.05 10.66
C GLN A 389 62.96 -33.08 10.91
N GLU A 390 62.27 -34.19 10.63
CA GLU A 390 60.80 -34.25 10.79
C GLU A 390 60.31 -34.57 12.20
N ARG A 391 61.13 -35.23 13.05
CA ARG A 391 60.66 -35.87 14.29
C ARG A 391 60.29 -34.89 15.42
N ILE A 392 60.92 -33.71 15.43
CA ILE A 392 60.89 -32.74 16.54
C ILE A 392 59.50 -32.10 16.75
N LYS A 393 58.67 -32.02 15.71
CA LYS A 393 57.53 -31.11 15.61
C LYS A 393 56.29 -31.48 16.45
N SER A 394 56.36 -32.45 17.36
CA SER A 394 55.18 -33.20 17.87
C SER A 394 54.89 -33.17 19.38
N LEU A 395 55.60 -32.41 20.22
CA LEU A 395 55.40 -32.41 21.70
C LEU A 395 55.31 -31.00 22.34
N ARG A 396 54.18 -30.28 22.25
CA ARG A 396 54.01 -28.93 22.86
C ARG A 396 52.53 -28.51 23.15
N SER A 397 51.76 -29.13 24.08
CA SER A 397 50.36 -28.68 24.31
C SER A 397 49.58 -29.20 25.56
N SER A 398 49.43 -28.40 26.64
CA SER A 398 48.25 -28.33 27.57
C SER A 398 48.17 -27.05 28.50
N GLY A 399 48.55 -27.05 29.82
CA GLY A 399 48.21 -25.97 30.81
C GLY A 399 48.53 -26.16 32.34
N GLN A 400 47.51 -26.19 33.24
CA GLN A 400 47.54 -26.15 34.77
C GLN A 400 48.01 -24.84 35.51
N LYS A 401 47.71 -24.54 36.81
CA LYS A 401 46.57 -24.85 37.73
C LYS A 401 46.30 -23.78 38.85
N SER A 402 46.25 -24.11 40.17
CA SER A 402 45.48 -23.37 41.23
C SER A 402 45.81 -23.74 42.71
N ARG A 403 45.63 -22.84 43.71
CA ARG A 403 44.65 -22.95 44.87
C ARG A 403 44.63 -21.77 45.90
N ASN A 404 43.78 -21.90 46.94
CA ASN A 404 43.26 -20.91 47.93
C ASN A 404 44.10 -20.73 49.23
N PRO A 405 43.65 -19.89 50.20
CA PRO A 405 43.03 -20.48 51.41
C PRO A 405 41.84 -19.70 52.09
N GLU A 406 40.92 -20.44 52.73
CA GLU A 406 40.32 -20.31 54.09
C GLU A 406 39.86 -18.96 54.71
N PHE A 407 39.20 -18.89 55.89
CA PHE A 407 38.07 -19.68 56.45
C PHE A 407 37.29 -18.89 57.55
N LEU A 408 37.80 -17.74 58.04
CA LEU A 408 36.94 -16.65 58.63
C LEU A 408 35.86 -16.13 57.66
N LYS A 409 35.87 -16.64 56.42
CA LYS A 409 34.99 -16.29 55.32
C LYS A 409 33.62 -16.96 55.40
N GLY A 410 33.35 -17.98 56.22
CA GLY A 410 32.08 -18.75 56.18
C GLY A 410 30.80 -17.93 56.32
N GLN A 411 30.66 -17.15 57.40
CA GLN A 411 29.45 -16.35 57.65
C GLN A 411 29.32 -15.17 56.65
N LYS A 412 30.46 -14.61 56.21
CA LYS A 412 30.50 -13.63 55.11
C LYS A 412 30.25 -14.27 53.74
N LYS A 413 30.57 -15.54 53.52
CA LYS A 413 30.24 -16.34 52.33
C LYS A 413 28.73 -16.49 52.26
N MET A 414 28.05 -16.85 53.34
CA MET A 414 26.57 -16.92 53.34
C MET A 414 25.92 -15.56 53.05
N GLY A 415 26.50 -14.46 53.56
CA GLY A 415 26.10 -13.10 53.16
C GLY A 415 26.35 -12.80 51.68
N SER A 416 27.54 -13.10 51.15
CA SER A 416 27.89 -12.87 49.75
C SER A 416 27.21 -13.84 48.78
N LEU A 417 26.81 -15.03 49.22
CA LEU A 417 26.04 -16.02 48.44
C LEU A 417 24.58 -15.61 48.37
N ARG A 418 24.00 -15.09 49.46
CA ARG A 418 22.66 -14.48 49.41
C ARG A 418 22.64 -13.22 48.56
N LYS A 419 23.68 -12.39 48.65
CA LYS A 419 23.82 -11.22 47.77
C LYS A 419 24.11 -11.60 46.32
N ALA A 420 24.93 -12.62 46.06
CA ALA A 420 25.16 -13.14 44.71
C ALA A 420 23.91 -13.83 44.16
N LEU A 421 23.09 -14.47 45.00
CA LEU A 421 21.79 -15.02 44.62
C LEU A 421 20.83 -13.89 44.24
N GLU A 422 20.74 -12.81 45.02
CA GLU A 422 19.97 -11.60 44.72
C GLU A 422 20.45 -10.91 43.43
N GLU A 423 21.76 -10.81 43.22
CA GLU A 423 22.38 -10.29 41.98
C GLU A 423 22.13 -11.20 40.77
N GLN A 424 22.15 -12.53 40.93
CA GLN A 424 21.85 -13.50 39.88
C GLN A 424 20.35 -13.63 39.59
N GLU A 425 19.48 -13.46 40.59
CA GLU A 425 18.02 -13.39 40.40
C GLU A 425 17.65 -12.09 39.68
N ALA A 426 18.26 -10.96 40.02
CA ALA A 426 18.12 -9.71 39.26
C ALA A 426 18.68 -9.83 37.82
N GLU A 427 19.83 -10.49 37.61
CA GLU A 427 20.30 -10.83 36.26
C GLU A 427 19.32 -11.79 35.55
N GLY A 428 18.66 -12.69 36.30
CA GLY A 428 17.66 -13.63 35.79
C GLY A 428 16.40 -12.92 35.31
N GLU A 429 15.93 -11.90 36.03
CA GLU A 429 14.84 -11.02 35.60
C GLU A 429 15.25 -10.17 34.39
N ALA A 430 16.45 -9.60 34.38
CA ALA A 430 16.97 -8.84 33.24
C ALA A 430 17.11 -9.71 31.97
N LEU A 431 17.58 -10.96 32.10
CA LEU A 431 17.63 -11.93 31.00
C LEU A 431 16.21 -12.36 30.56
N ASN A 432 15.26 -12.52 31.49
CA ASN A 432 13.85 -12.80 31.16
C ASN A 432 13.20 -11.62 30.40
N GLN A 433 13.53 -10.38 30.75
CA GLN A 433 13.12 -9.20 29.98
C GLN A 433 13.76 -9.19 28.58
N GLN A 434 15.06 -9.49 28.45
CA GLN A 434 15.71 -9.63 27.14
C GLN A 434 15.11 -10.77 26.30
N ILE A 435 14.65 -11.87 26.92
CA ILE A 435 13.91 -12.94 26.24
C ILE A 435 12.60 -12.40 25.65
N LYS A 436 11.80 -11.67 26.44
CA LYS A 436 10.53 -11.07 25.96
C LYS A 436 10.78 -10.08 24.81
N GLU A 437 11.85 -9.30 24.87
CA GLU A 437 12.24 -8.35 23.83
C GLU A 437 12.74 -9.05 22.54
N LYS A 438 13.63 -10.06 22.66
CA LYS A 438 14.10 -10.84 21.50
C LYS A 438 13.00 -11.72 20.88
N GLN A 439 12.11 -12.32 21.68
CA GLN A 439 10.91 -13.02 21.18
C GLN A 439 10.04 -12.09 20.31
N LYS A 440 9.79 -10.86 20.79
CA LYS A 440 9.03 -9.85 20.05
C LYS A 440 9.74 -9.40 18.76
N ALA A 441 11.06 -9.43 18.71
CA ALA A 441 11.84 -9.19 17.49
C ALA A 441 11.76 -10.36 16.49
N VAL A 442 11.86 -11.60 16.96
CA VAL A 442 11.70 -12.81 16.11
C VAL A 442 10.28 -12.90 15.54
N PHE A 443 9.24 -12.62 16.35
CA PHE A 443 7.86 -12.60 15.89
C PHE A 443 7.65 -11.61 14.73
N LYS A 444 8.15 -10.37 14.86
CA LYS A 444 8.10 -9.36 13.79
C LYS A 444 8.79 -9.82 12.50
N GLY A 445 9.95 -10.46 12.61
CA GLY A 445 10.68 -10.97 11.44
C GLY A 445 9.90 -12.07 10.68
N ARG A 446 9.16 -12.91 11.41
CA ARG A 446 8.23 -13.89 10.79
C ARG A 446 7.02 -13.20 10.13
N GLU A 447 6.42 -12.23 10.80
CA GLU A 447 5.30 -11.43 10.26
C GLU A 447 5.68 -10.65 8.98
N GLU A 448 6.93 -10.21 8.87
CA GLU A 448 7.51 -9.58 7.68
C GLU A 448 7.78 -10.60 6.56
N TYR A 449 8.36 -11.75 6.90
CA TYR A 449 8.58 -12.86 5.96
C TYR A 449 7.28 -13.36 5.31
N ASP A 450 6.21 -13.59 6.09
CA ASP A 450 4.95 -14.11 5.55
C ASP A 450 4.26 -13.12 4.59
N LYS A 451 4.45 -11.80 4.78
CA LYS A 451 3.99 -10.77 3.83
C LYS A 451 4.79 -10.81 2.53
N LEU A 452 6.12 -10.86 2.61
CA LEU A 452 6.99 -10.95 1.44
C LEU A 452 6.68 -12.21 0.61
N ARG A 453 6.46 -13.35 1.29
CA ARG A 453 6.10 -14.63 0.68
C ARG A 453 4.73 -14.60 -0.04
N LEU A 454 3.78 -13.80 0.43
CA LEU A 454 2.51 -13.59 -0.26
C LEU A 454 2.71 -12.80 -1.57
N GLU A 455 3.53 -11.75 -1.54
CA GLU A 455 3.82 -10.95 -2.74
C GLU A 455 4.67 -11.70 -3.78
N GLU A 456 5.65 -12.51 -3.34
CA GLU A 456 6.35 -13.46 -4.22
C GLU A 456 5.38 -14.34 -5.00
N LYS A 457 4.34 -14.87 -4.33
CA LYS A 457 3.31 -15.71 -4.94
C LYS A 457 2.42 -14.94 -5.93
N ASN A 458 2.03 -13.71 -5.58
CA ASN A 458 1.25 -12.83 -6.46
C ASN A 458 2.01 -12.51 -7.76
N ILE A 459 3.31 -12.21 -7.64
CA ILE A 459 4.19 -11.90 -8.78
C ILE A 459 4.47 -13.15 -9.60
N GLN A 460 4.65 -14.33 -9.00
CA GLN A 460 4.83 -15.59 -9.74
C GLN A 460 3.60 -15.91 -10.62
N VAL A 461 2.37 -15.79 -10.10
CA VAL A 461 1.14 -15.98 -10.89
C VAL A 461 1.08 -14.99 -12.06
N THR A 462 1.54 -13.75 -11.84
CA THR A 462 1.63 -12.72 -12.89
C THR A 462 2.65 -13.11 -13.96
N ILE A 463 3.85 -13.56 -13.59
CA ILE A 463 4.89 -14.05 -14.52
C ILE A 463 4.35 -15.23 -15.35
N ASP A 464 3.73 -16.22 -14.70
CA ASP A 464 3.19 -17.40 -15.38
C ASP A 464 2.13 -17.02 -16.43
N SER A 465 1.27 -16.05 -16.13
CA SER A 465 0.27 -15.55 -17.07
C SER A 465 0.91 -14.84 -18.29
N LYS A 466 1.91 -13.97 -18.08
CA LYS A 466 2.64 -13.28 -19.15
C LYS A 466 3.47 -14.26 -19.99
N GLN A 467 4.07 -15.26 -19.35
CA GLN A 467 4.86 -16.30 -20.03
C GLN A 467 3.99 -17.21 -20.89
N LYS A 468 2.79 -17.59 -20.43
CA LYS A 468 1.77 -18.28 -21.25
C LYS A 468 1.36 -17.43 -22.47
N ARG A 469 1.05 -16.14 -22.26
CA ARG A 469 0.70 -15.19 -23.35
C ARG A 469 1.82 -15.06 -24.40
N ARG A 470 3.07 -14.89 -23.97
CA ARG A 470 4.25 -14.85 -24.85
C ARG A 470 4.38 -16.14 -25.67
N ASN A 471 4.25 -17.30 -25.02
CA ASN A 471 4.36 -18.59 -25.69
C ASN A 471 3.26 -18.78 -26.76
N GLN A 472 2.03 -18.33 -26.50
CA GLN A 472 0.92 -18.39 -27.47
C GLN A 472 1.14 -17.47 -28.68
N LEU A 473 1.67 -16.25 -28.46
CA LEU A 473 2.07 -15.35 -29.55
C LEU A 473 3.16 -15.99 -30.43
N MET A 474 4.22 -16.50 -29.81
CA MET A 474 5.32 -17.19 -30.51
C MET A 474 4.84 -18.46 -31.24
N ALA A 475 3.93 -19.24 -30.66
CA ALA A 475 3.32 -20.39 -31.33
C ALA A 475 2.49 -19.97 -32.56
N SER A 476 1.80 -18.83 -32.49
CA SER A 476 0.98 -18.31 -33.60
C SER A 476 1.77 -17.91 -34.84
N ARG A 477 3.07 -17.58 -34.69
CA ARG A 477 4.02 -17.35 -35.80
C ARG A 477 4.24 -18.61 -36.64
N SER A 478 4.07 -19.81 -36.07
CA SER A 478 4.24 -21.09 -36.79
C SER A 478 2.95 -21.58 -37.47
N ASN A 479 1.79 -21.28 -36.89
CA ASN A 479 0.49 -21.71 -37.41
C ASN A 479 -0.62 -20.80 -36.85
N ARG A 480 -1.36 -20.11 -37.74
CA ARG A 480 -2.44 -19.17 -37.38
C ARG A 480 -3.55 -19.82 -36.53
N ILE A 481 -3.80 -21.12 -36.70
CA ILE A 481 -4.82 -21.87 -35.95
C ILE A 481 -4.49 -21.97 -34.45
N LYS A 482 -3.20 -21.93 -34.08
CA LYS A 482 -2.79 -21.97 -32.66
C LYS A 482 -3.24 -20.74 -31.86
N ARG A 483 -3.63 -19.64 -32.51
CA ARG A 483 -4.28 -18.48 -31.84
C ARG A 483 -5.54 -18.88 -31.07
N PHE A 484 -6.29 -19.87 -31.55
CA PHE A 484 -7.52 -20.34 -30.90
C PHE A 484 -7.25 -21.33 -29.76
N GLY A 485 -6.08 -21.98 -29.74
CA GLY A 485 -5.58 -22.83 -28.67
C GLY A 485 -4.35 -23.64 -29.09
N ASP A 486 -3.43 -23.92 -28.16
CA ASP A 486 -2.13 -24.52 -28.48
C ASP A 486 -2.21 -25.92 -29.13
N ARG A 487 -3.23 -26.71 -28.76
CA ARG A 487 -3.58 -28.04 -29.31
C ARG A 487 -4.73 -28.01 -30.35
N MET A 488 -5.10 -26.83 -30.84
CA MET A 488 -6.23 -26.67 -31.78
C MET A 488 -6.00 -27.37 -33.14
N PRO A 489 -4.79 -27.32 -33.76
CA PRO A 489 -4.54 -28.03 -35.01
C PRO A 489 -4.80 -29.54 -34.90
N GLU A 490 -4.36 -30.18 -33.82
CA GLU A 490 -4.54 -31.63 -33.61
C GLU A 490 -5.99 -32.01 -33.32
N LEU A 491 -6.78 -31.11 -32.72
CA LEU A 491 -8.23 -31.28 -32.62
C LEU A 491 -8.89 -31.26 -34.01
N LEU A 492 -8.52 -30.31 -34.89
CA LEU A 492 -9.07 -30.24 -36.24
C LEU A 492 -8.70 -31.47 -37.08
N GLU A 493 -7.44 -31.91 -37.04
CA GLU A 493 -6.99 -33.14 -37.69
C GLU A 493 -7.75 -34.38 -37.16
N SER A 494 -8.08 -34.41 -35.87
CA SER A 494 -8.88 -35.47 -35.27
C SER A 494 -10.36 -35.42 -35.67
N ILE A 495 -10.92 -34.23 -35.87
CA ILE A 495 -12.28 -34.02 -36.41
C ILE A 495 -12.34 -34.49 -37.87
N ASP A 496 -11.34 -34.16 -38.69
CA ASP A 496 -11.23 -34.58 -40.08
C ASP A 496 -11.15 -36.12 -40.18
N LYS A 497 -10.29 -36.75 -39.37
CA LYS A 497 -10.19 -38.21 -39.29
C LYS A 497 -11.49 -38.86 -38.83
N ALA A 498 -12.16 -38.32 -37.82
CA ALA A 498 -13.44 -38.84 -37.34
C ALA A 498 -14.58 -38.68 -38.36
N HIS A 499 -14.59 -37.59 -39.14
CA HIS A 499 -15.57 -37.39 -40.20
C HIS A 499 -15.32 -38.34 -41.39
N ALA A 500 -14.07 -38.53 -41.80
CA ALA A 500 -13.70 -39.53 -42.82
C ALA A 500 -14.02 -40.97 -42.40
N GLN A 501 -14.04 -41.26 -41.10
CA GLN A 501 -14.51 -42.52 -40.51
C GLN A 501 -16.04 -42.63 -40.37
N GLY A 502 -16.81 -41.65 -40.86
CA GLY A 502 -18.27 -41.63 -40.75
C GLY A 502 -18.82 -41.43 -39.33
N ARG A 503 -17.99 -41.00 -38.36
CA ARG A 503 -18.43 -40.76 -36.97
C ARG A 503 -19.30 -39.52 -36.79
N PHE A 504 -19.29 -38.61 -37.76
CA PHE A 504 -20.10 -37.39 -37.79
C PHE A 504 -21.13 -37.46 -38.93
N VAL A 505 -22.39 -37.13 -38.63
CA VAL A 505 -23.49 -37.04 -39.60
C VAL A 505 -23.31 -35.79 -40.48
N LYS A 506 -22.99 -34.64 -39.87
CA LYS A 506 -22.40 -33.50 -40.57
C LYS A 506 -21.12 -33.06 -39.86
N LYS A 507 -20.08 -32.71 -40.63
CA LYS A 507 -18.79 -32.25 -40.09
C LYS A 507 -18.99 -30.98 -39.26
N PRO A 508 -18.55 -30.92 -38.00
CA PRO A 508 -18.67 -29.69 -37.20
C PRO A 508 -17.78 -28.57 -37.76
N VAL A 509 -18.25 -27.34 -37.65
CA VAL A 509 -17.64 -26.15 -38.26
C VAL A 509 -17.05 -25.25 -37.18
N GLY A 510 -15.73 -25.07 -37.16
CA GLY A 510 -15.05 -24.16 -36.24
C GLY A 510 -13.52 -24.34 -36.25
N PRO A 511 -12.79 -23.56 -35.43
CA PRO A 511 -13.29 -22.50 -34.57
C PRO A 511 -13.82 -21.31 -35.39
N LEU A 512 -14.95 -20.70 -35.01
CA LEU A 512 -15.64 -19.69 -35.86
C LEU A 512 -14.74 -18.53 -36.31
N GLY A 513 -13.81 -18.09 -35.46
CA GLY A 513 -12.84 -17.04 -35.77
C GLY A 513 -11.82 -17.39 -36.88
N SER A 514 -11.73 -18.66 -37.28
CA SER A 514 -10.95 -19.09 -38.45
C SER A 514 -11.78 -19.13 -39.74
N CYS A 515 -13.12 -19.04 -39.63
CA CYS A 515 -14.06 -19.11 -40.75
C CYS A 515 -14.57 -17.72 -41.21
N ILE A 516 -14.00 -16.64 -40.66
CA ILE A 516 -14.38 -15.25 -40.94
C ILE A 516 -13.14 -14.39 -41.19
N THR A 517 -13.27 -13.36 -42.01
CA THR A 517 -12.27 -12.30 -42.20
C THR A 517 -12.93 -10.92 -42.16
N LEU A 518 -12.19 -9.87 -41.81
CA LEU A 518 -12.68 -8.49 -41.90
C LEU A 518 -12.34 -7.87 -43.25
N LYS A 519 -13.19 -6.95 -43.71
CA LYS A 519 -12.96 -6.06 -44.86
C LYS A 519 -12.04 -4.88 -44.49
N ASP A 520 -12.13 -4.41 -43.25
CA ASP A 520 -11.35 -3.29 -42.71
C ASP A 520 -10.49 -3.75 -41.51
N PRO A 521 -9.15 -3.77 -41.64
CA PRO A 521 -8.24 -4.11 -40.54
C PRO A 521 -8.32 -3.18 -39.31
N SER A 522 -8.78 -1.94 -39.46
CA SER A 522 -8.87 -0.99 -38.34
C SER A 522 -9.94 -1.37 -37.31
N LEU A 523 -10.95 -2.14 -37.73
CA LEU A 523 -12.11 -2.52 -36.90
C LEU A 523 -11.93 -3.87 -36.19
N VAL A 524 -10.77 -4.53 -36.35
CA VAL A 524 -10.50 -5.86 -35.80
C VAL A 524 -10.70 -5.91 -34.27
N LEU A 525 -10.30 -4.86 -33.54
CA LEU A 525 -10.45 -4.81 -32.09
C LEU A 525 -11.91 -4.62 -31.64
N ALA A 526 -12.68 -3.82 -32.36
CA ALA A 526 -14.12 -3.66 -32.13
C ALA A 526 -14.86 -4.98 -32.35
N VAL A 527 -14.62 -5.64 -33.50
CA VAL A 527 -15.26 -6.91 -33.86
C VAL A 527 -14.82 -8.06 -32.93
N GLU A 528 -13.54 -8.13 -32.53
CA GLU A 528 -13.08 -9.20 -31.64
C GLU A 528 -13.69 -9.10 -30.23
N ASN A 529 -13.91 -7.88 -29.70
CA ASN A 529 -14.68 -7.70 -28.46
C ASN A 529 -16.18 -8.01 -28.67
N CYS A 530 -16.76 -7.57 -29.79
CA CYS A 530 -18.15 -7.87 -30.16
C CYS A 530 -18.43 -9.38 -30.31
N LEU A 531 -17.45 -10.20 -30.68
CA LEU A 531 -17.58 -11.66 -30.74
C LEU A 531 -17.12 -12.36 -29.46
N GLY A 532 -16.07 -11.86 -28.79
CA GLY A 532 -15.57 -12.37 -27.52
C GLY A 532 -15.22 -13.87 -27.55
N GLY A 533 -15.82 -14.65 -26.64
CA GLY A 533 -15.59 -16.10 -26.56
C GLY A 533 -15.98 -16.89 -27.82
N LEU A 534 -16.95 -16.40 -28.60
CA LEU A 534 -17.49 -17.09 -29.78
C LEU A 534 -16.44 -17.33 -30.88
N VAL A 535 -15.37 -16.53 -30.87
CA VAL A 535 -14.23 -16.64 -31.78
C VAL A 535 -13.54 -18.02 -31.72
N LYS A 536 -13.70 -18.76 -30.61
CA LYS A 536 -13.18 -20.14 -30.45
C LYS A 536 -14.22 -21.25 -30.66
N THR A 537 -15.50 -20.91 -30.78
CA THR A 537 -16.63 -21.85 -30.73
C THR A 537 -16.72 -22.75 -31.98
N PHE A 538 -17.38 -23.89 -31.85
CA PHE A 538 -17.70 -24.81 -32.94
C PHE A 538 -19.22 -24.96 -33.10
N CYS A 539 -19.72 -25.03 -34.33
CA CYS A 539 -21.09 -25.39 -34.66
C CYS A 539 -21.20 -26.90 -34.95
N CYS A 540 -22.20 -27.55 -34.37
CA CYS A 540 -22.67 -28.90 -34.74
C CYS A 540 -24.10 -28.82 -35.27
N ASP A 541 -24.43 -29.67 -36.24
CA ASP A 541 -25.77 -29.73 -36.83
C ASP A 541 -26.81 -30.30 -35.85
N ASN A 542 -26.39 -31.22 -34.99
CA ASN A 542 -27.26 -32.00 -34.11
C ASN A 542 -26.52 -32.53 -32.86
N HIS A 543 -27.29 -32.99 -31.87
CA HIS A 543 -26.78 -33.50 -30.58
C HIS A 543 -26.06 -34.87 -30.66
N LYS A 544 -26.02 -35.56 -31.81
CA LYS A 544 -25.16 -36.74 -31.98
C LYS A 544 -23.74 -36.29 -32.30
N ASP A 545 -23.60 -35.36 -33.24
CA ASP A 545 -22.33 -34.76 -33.62
C ASP A 545 -21.71 -33.95 -32.47
N GLU A 546 -22.52 -33.25 -31.68
CA GLU A 546 -22.09 -32.63 -30.41
C GLU A 546 -21.34 -33.60 -29.50
N LYS A 547 -21.90 -34.80 -29.25
CA LYS A 547 -21.31 -35.78 -28.33
C LYS A 547 -19.97 -36.31 -28.84
N VAL A 548 -19.85 -36.56 -30.15
CA VAL A 548 -18.59 -36.99 -30.77
C VAL A 548 -17.54 -35.88 -30.71
N LEU A 549 -17.92 -34.62 -30.96
CA LEU A 549 -17.02 -33.47 -30.83
C LEU A 549 -16.58 -33.26 -29.37
N GLN A 550 -17.50 -33.39 -28.41
CA GLN A 550 -17.22 -33.26 -26.98
C GLN A 550 -16.27 -34.38 -26.48
N GLU A 551 -16.44 -35.60 -26.97
CA GLU A 551 -15.53 -36.72 -26.72
C GLU A 551 -14.12 -36.43 -27.26
N LEU A 552 -14.01 -35.96 -28.50
CA LEU A 552 -12.72 -35.58 -29.09
C LEU A 552 -12.06 -34.41 -28.34
N MET A 553 -12.79 -33.32 -28.09
CA MET A 553 -12.30 -32.18 -27.30
C MET A 553 -11.80 -32.59 -25.92
N SER A 554 -12.40 -33.62 -25.30
CA SER A 554 -11.98 -34.09 -23.98
C SER A 554 -10.56 -34.65 -23.92
N ARG A 555 -10.03 -35.12 -25.05
CA ARG A 555 -8.68 -35.67 -25.21
C ARG A 555 -7.59 -34.59 -25.34
N TYR A 556 -7.97 -33.37 -25.76
CA TYR A 556 -7.03 -32.28 -26.07
C TYR A 556 -7.13 -31.08 -25.12
N PHE A 557 -8.27 -30.90 -24.43
CA PHE A 557 -8.51 -29.73 -23.58
C PHE A 557 -9.07 -30.12 -22.19
N PRO A 558 -8.48 -29.64 -21.08
CA PRO A 558 -9.04 -29.80 -19.74
C PRO A 558 -10.39 -29.08 -19.62
N LYS A 559 -11.26 -29.53 -18.71
CA LYS A 559 -12.68 -29.15 -18.65
C LYS A 559 -12.93 -27.64 -18.64
N GLU A 560 -12.05 -26.88 -17.98
CA GLU A 560 -12.13 -25.42 -17.81
C GLU A 560 -11.73 -24.61 -19.06
N SER A 561 -11.00 -25.22 -20.00
CA SER A 561 -10.47 -24.52 -21.19
C SER A 561 -10.98 -25.11 -22.51
N ARG A 562 -12.11 -25.84 -22.49
CA ARG A 562 -12.72 -26.40 -23.70
C ARG A 562 -13.38 -25.29 -24.53
N PRO A 563 -13.25 -25.32 -25.87
CA PRO A 563 -14.07 -24.49 -26.74
C PRO A 563 -15.56 -24.76 -26.51
N GLN A 564 -16.40 -23.73 -26.64
CA GLN A 564 -17.85 -23.90 -26.63
C GLN A 564 -18.29 -24.66 -27.89
N ILE A 565 -19.35 -25.46 -27.76
CA ILE A 565 -20.09 -26.04 -28.88
C ILE A 565 -21.47 -25.39 -28.92
N ILE A 566 -21.96 -25.07 -30.12
CA ILE A 566 -23.33 -24.62 -30.38
C ILE A 566 -23.97 -25.66 -31.30
N VAL A 567 -25.19 -26.10 -30.96
CA VAL A 567 -25.96 -27.02 -31.79
C VAL A 567 -27.05 -26.23 -32.51
N SER A 568 -27.02 -26.21 -33.83
CA SER A 568 -28.04 -25.58 -34.68
C SER A 568 -28.07 -26.26 -36.06
N PRO A 569 -29.24 -26.62 -36.61
CA PRO A 569 -29.34 -27.29 -37.91
C PRO A 569 -28.66 -26.51 -39.03
N PHE A 570 -27.79 -27.17 -39.80
CA PHE A 570 -27.04 -26.50 -40.86
C PHE A 570 -27.95 -26.17 -42.05
N SER A 571 -27.94 -24.89 -42.44
CA SER A 571 -28.63 -24.34 -43.62
C SER A 571 -27.60 -23.84 -44.64
N ASP A 572 -27.78 -24.21 -45.90
CA ASP A 572 -26.97 -23.72 -47.03
C ASP A 572 -27.32 -22.28 -47.46
N ARG A 573 -28.27 -21.64 -46.77
CA ARG A 573 -28.70 -20.25 -47.00
C ARG A 573 -28.54 -19.40 -45.74
N MET A 574 -27.99 -18.20 -45.93
CA MET A 574 -27.94 -17.16 -44.90
C MET A 574 -29.35 -16.61 -44.65
N TYR A 575 -29.67 -16.26 -43.40
CA TYR A 575 -30.96 -15.64 -43.05
C TYR A 575 -31.18 -14.29 -43.76
N ASN A 576 -32.44 -13.98 -44.11
CA ASN A 576 -32.80 -12.69 -44.68
C ASN A 576 -32.91 -11.60 -43.60
N VAL A 577 -31.79 -10.95 -43.29
CA VAL A 577 -31.70 -9.91 -42.24
C VAL A 577 -32.27 -8.55 -42.63
N LYS A 578 -32.72 -8.32 -43.88
CA LYS A 578 -33.07 -6.97 -44.41
C LYS A 578 -34.12 -6.18 -43.63
N GLY A 579 -34.96 -6.83 -42.82
CA GLY A 579 -35.93 -6.18 -41.93
C GLY A 579 -35.44 -5.88 -40.51
N ARG A 580 -34.25 -6.39 -40.15
CA ARG A 580 -33.60 -6.25 -38.83
C ARG A 580 -32.29 -5.47 -38.90
N SER A 581 -31.56 -5.59 -40.01
CA SER A 581 -30.31 -4.89 -40.28
C SER A 581 -30.45 -3.38 -40.07
N VAL A 582 -29.48 -2.79 -39.37
CA VAL A 582 -29.38 -1.33 -39.26
C VAL A 582 -28.68 -0.78 -40.49
N SER A 583 -28.97 0.46 -40.86
CA SER A 583 -28.35 1.15 -41.99
C SER A 583 -27.96 2.57 -41.58
N HIS A 584 -26.66 2.85 -41.47
CA HIS A 584 -26.11 4.19 -41.22
C HIS A 584 -25.03 4.51 -42.28
N PRO A 585 -24.97 5.73 -42.85
CA PRO A 585 -24.07 6.04 -43.97
C PRO A 585 -22.58 6.03 -43.60
N GLU A 586 -22.23 6.33 -42.34
CA GLU A 586 -20.84 6.39 -41.88
C GLU A 586 -20.42 5.17 -41.04
N PHE A 587 -21.37 4.35 -40.58
CA PHE A 587 -21.12 3.29 -39.59
C PHE A 587 -21.75 1.96 -40.08
N PRO A 588 -20.93 0.93 -40.34
CA PRO A 588 -21.41 -0.39 -40.78
C PRO A 588 -21.70 -1.33 -39.60
N SER A 589 -22.61 -2.29 -39.82
CA SER A 589 -22.83 -3.41 -38.89
C SER A 589 -21.63 -4.37 -38.85
N VAL A 590 -21.55 -5.22 -37.82
CA VAL A 590 -20.50 -6.25 -37.75
C VAL A 590 -20.64 -7.27 -38.89
N LEU A 591 -21.87 -7.57 -39.32
CA LEU A 591 -22.12 -8.39 -40.51
C LEU A 591 -21.60 -7.71 -41.79
N ASP A 592 -21.74 -6.39 -41.91
CA ASP A 592 -21.25 -5.63 -43.05
C ASP A 592 -19.72 -5.48 -43.05
N THR A 593 -19.05 -5.45 -41.89
CA THR A 593 -17.57 -5.42 -41.83
C THR A 593 -16.93 -6.78 -42.09
N LEU A 594 -17.68 -7.88 -41.95
CA LEU A 594 -17.19 -9.24 -42.12
C LEU A 594 -17.37 -9.79 -43.56
N VAL A 595 -16.48 -10.72 -43.90
CA VAL A 595 -16.64 -11.68 -45.00
C VAL A 595 -16.78 -13.06 -44.35
N ILE A 596 -17.91 -13.72 -44.59
CA ILE A 596 -18.26 -15.02 -43.99
C ILE A 596 -18.62 -15.99 -45.12
N PRO A 597 -17.69 -16.82 -45.62
CA PRO A 597 -17.94 -17.72 -46.75
C PRO A 597 -18.93 -18.85 -46.46
N ASN A 598 -19.15 -19.21 -45.18
CA ASN A 598 -20.00 -20.32 -44.77
C ASN A 598 -21.32 -19.79 -44.15
N PRO A 599 -22.50 -20.05 -44.77
CA PRO A 599 -23.79 -19.62 -44.24
C PRO A 599 -24.11 -20.09 -42.81
N VAL A 600 -23.63 -21.27 -42.40
CA VAL A 600 -23.80 -21.79 -41.04
C VAL A 600 -23.12 -20.89 -40.01
N VAL A 601 -21.92 -20.38 -40.34
CA VAL A 601 -21.17 -19.47 -39.47
C VAL A 601 -21.87 -18.12 -39.39
N ALA A 602 -22.36 -17.58 -40.51
CA ALA A 602 -23.10 -16.32 -40.52
C ALA A 602 -24.38 -16.40 -39.69
N ASN A 603 -25.19 -17.44 -39.90
CA ASN A 603 -26.42 -17.68 -39.16
C ASN A 603 -26.15 -17.85 -37.66
N CYS A 604 -25.12 -18.61 -37.27
CA CYS A 604 -24.75 -18.76 -35.87
C CYS A 604 -24.31 -17.44 -35.20
N LEU A 605 -23.61 -16.55 -35.93
CA LEU A 605 -23.22 -15.25 -35.37
C LEU A 605 -24.40 -14.26 -35.29
N ILE A 606 -25.35 -14.34 -36.22
CA ILE A 606 -26.64 -13.62 -36.16
C ILE A 606 -27.44 -14.09 -34.94
N ASP A 607 -27.63 -15.41 -34.78
CA ASP A 607 -28.40 -15.99 -33.68
C ASP A 607 -27.79 -15.67 -32.29
N MET A 608 -26.45 -15.64 -32.18
CA MET A 608 -25.75 -15.47 -30.90
C MET A 608 -25.40 -14.03 -30.52
N ARG A 609 -25.24 -13.10 -31.49
CA ARG A 609 -24.86 -11.70 -31.21
C ARG A 609 -25.59 -10.65 -32.05
N SER A 610 -26.50 -11.03 -32.95
CA SER A 610 -27.26 -10.09 -33.79
C SER A 610 -26.35 -9.12 -34.56
N ILE A 611 -25.31 -9.67 -35.19
CA ILE A 611 -24.25 -8.93 -35.88
C ILE A 611 -24.74 -8.05 -37.04
N GLU A 612 -25.98 -8.22 -37.51
CA GLU A 612 -26.65 -7.36 -38.49
C GLU A 612 -26.94 -5.93 -37.98
N THR A 613 -26.64 -5.63 -36.71
CA THR A 613 -26.88 -4.31 -36.10
C THR A 613 -25.64 -3.39 -36.18
N ASP A 614 -25.86 -2.08 -36.34
CA ASP A 614 -24.81 -1.06 -36.54
C ASP A 614 -23.94 -0.86 -35.29
N ASN A 615 -22.64 -0.67 -35.49
CA ASN A 615 -21.62 -1.00 -34.51
C ASN A 615 -20.30 -0.16 -34.59
N ASN A 616 -20.30 1.07 -35.13
CA ASN A 616 -19.06 1.87 -35.25
C ASN A 616 -19.10 3.32 -34.70
N ARG A 617 -17.93 3.82 -34.28
CA ARG A 617 -17.67 5.09 -33.53
C ARG A 617 -18.75 5.44 -32.48
N ALA A 618 -19.21 4.40 -31.78
CA ALA A 618 -20.46 4.36 -31.03
C ALA A 618 -20.74 5.53 -30.07
N ARG A 619 -19.71 6.05 -29.38
CA ARG A 619 -19.88 7.00 -28.27
C ARG A 619 -20.69 8.24 -28.63
N GLN A 620 -20.48 8.81 -29.82
CA GLN A 620 -21.17 10.04 -30.20
C GLN A 620 -22.63 9.77 -30.58
N VAL A 621 -22.86 8.79 -31.46
CA VAL A 621 -24.18 8.45 -31.99
C VAL A 621 -25.11 7.92 -30.89
N MET A 622 -24.60 7.05 -30.02
CA MET A 622 -25.40 6.39 -28.98
C MET A 622 -25.74 7.29 -27.78
N GLN A 623 -24.91 8.31 -27.48
CA GLN A 623 -25.02 9.10 -26.25
C GLN A 623 -25.37 10.58 -26.46
N GLN A 624 -25.20 11.14 -27.67
CA GLN A 624 -25.57 12.53 -27.99
C GLN A 624 -26.86 12.65 -28.82
N GLY A 625 -27.39 11.54 -29.33
CA GLY A 625 -28.61 11.48 -30.15
C GLY A 625 -29.56 10.35 -29.73
N ARG A 626 -30.62 10.15 -30.51
CA ARG A 626 -31.39 8.89 -30.44
C ARG A 626 -30.61 7.81 -31.19
N PRO A 627 -30.41 6.60 -30.62
CA PRO A 627 -29.66 5.55 -31.28
C PRO A 627 -30.35 5.11 -32.59
N PRO A 628 -29.59 4.62 -33.59
CA PRO A 628 -30.15 4.16 -34.86
C PRO A 628 -31.20 3.06 -34.67
N ARG A 629 -32.23 3.05 -35.53
CA ARG A 629 -33.31 2.05 -35.45
C ARG A 629 -32.72 0.64 -35.58
N ASN A 630 -33.01 -0.21 -34.59
CA ASN A 630 -32.49 -1.57 -34.37
C ASN A 630 -31.05 -1.68 -33.82
N CYS A 631 -30.34 -0.58 -33.52
CA CYS A 631 -29.07 -0.64 -32.79
C CYS A 631 -29.32 -0.81 -31.28
N ARG A 632 -28.55 -1.70 -30.63
CA ARG A 632 -28.73 -2.09 -29.20
C ARG A 632 -27.54 -1.68 -28.32
N GLU A 633 -26.36 -2.00 -28.81
CA GLU A 633 -25.05 -1.72 -28.24
C GLU A 633 -24.10 -1.49 -29.43
N ALA A 634 -23.05 -0.71 -29.23
CA ALA A 634 -22.06 -0.47 -30.28
C ALA A 634 -20.65 -0.27 -29.71
N PHE A 635 -19.63 -0.57 -30.51
CA PHE A 635 -18.23 -0.63 -30.07
C PHE A 635 -17.41 0.57 -30.58
N THR A 636 -16.34 0.92 -29.87
CA THR A 636 -15.30 1.84 -30.37
C THR A 636 -14.18 1.06 -31.06
N GLY A 637 -13.36 1.73 -31.87
CA GLY A 637 -12.14 1.12 -32.44
C GLY A 637 -11.16 0.62 -31.37
N ASP A 638 -11.16 1.27 -30.20
CA ASP A 638 -10.39 0.87 -29.01
C ASP A 638 -10.96 -0.35 -28.27
N GLY A 639 -12.16 -0.82 -28.65
CA GLY A 639 -12.84 -1.97 -28.07
C GLY A 639 -13.76 -1.66 -26.87
N ASP A 640 -14.01 -0.39 -26.56
CA ASP A 640 -14.95 0.01 -25.50
C ASP A 640 -16.40 -0.33 -25.88
N HIS A 641 -17.22 -0.70 -24.91
CA HIS A 641 -18.63 -1.08 -25.10
C HIS A 641 -19.53 0.12 -24.77
N VAL A 642 -20.38 0.52 -25.72
CA VAL A 642 -21.27 1.68 -25.59
C VAL A 642 -22.73 1.26 -25.70
N TYR A 643 -23.49 1.64 -24.69
CA TYR A 643 -24.96 1.54 -24.65
C TYR A 643 -25.55 2.95 -24.66
N PRO A 644 -26.84 3.14 -25.02
CA PRO A 644 -27.46 4.46 -25.04
C PRO A 644 -27.31 5.24 -23.72
N ASN A 645 -27.35 4.52 -22.59
CA ASN A 645 -27.27 5.09 -21.24
C ASN A 645 -26.01 4.67 -20.44
N ARG A 646 -25.04 3.94 -21.03
CA ARG A 646 -23.86 3.41 -20.30
C ARG A 646 -22.60 3.34 -21.18
N TYR A 647 -21.44 3.37 -20.54
CA TYR A 647 -20.13 3.22 -21.18
C TYR A 647 -19.27 2.29 -20.32
N TYR A 648 -18.64 1.29 -20.94
CA TYR A 648 -17.68 0.41 -20.29
C TYR A 648 -16.38 0.42 -21.09
N SER A 649 -15.30 0.89 -20.48
CA SER A 649 -13.99 0.87 -21.14
C SER A 649 -13.31 -0.48 -20.98
N THR A 650 -12.58 -0.90 -22.02
CA THR A 650 -12.03 -2.25 -22.16
C THR A 650 -10.52 -2.25 -21.94
N GLU A 651 -10.02 -2.95 -20.91
CA GLU A 651 -8.58 -3.07 -20.61
C GLU A 651 -7.75 -3.80 -21.69
N ASN A 652 -8.40 -4.35 -22.72
CA ASN A 652 -7.77 -5.12 -23.79
C ASN A 652 -7.54 -4.28 -25.06
N ASN A 653 -6.63 -3.30 -25.03
CA ASN A 653 -6.31 -2.43 -26.18
C ASN A 653 -5.62 -3.15 -27.38
N ARG A 654 -5.70 -4.49 -27.51
CA ARG A 654 -5.09 -5.28 -28.59
C ARG A 654 -5.90 -6.55 -28.91
N SER A 655 -6.11 -6.81 -30.19
CA SER A 655 -6.68 -8.05 -30.73
C SER A 655 -5.71 -9.23 -30.54
N LYS A 656 -6.28 -10.44 -30.52
CA LYS A 656 -5.61 -11.70 -30.14
C LYS A 656 -5.83 -12.81 -31.16
N TYR A 657 -6.90 -12.72 -31.94
CA TYR A 657 -7.38 -13.78 -32.84
C TYR A 657 -7.49 -13.28 -34.29
N LEU A 658 -8.25 -12.20 -34.51
CA LEU A 658 -8.73 -11.74 -35.83
C LEU A 658 -7.76 -10.80 -36.57
N GLY A 659 -6.54 -10.60 -36.03
CA GLY A 659 -5.48 -9.78 -36.62
C GLY A 659 -5.15 -10.15 -38.08
N GLY A 660 -4.71 -9.12 -38.82
CA GLY A 660 -4.68 -9.04 -40.28
C GLY A 660 -3.55 -9.82 -40.96
N ASP A 661 -3.16 -9.35 -42.14
CA ASP A 661 -2.12 -10.00 -42.92
C ASP A 661 -0.73 -9.80 -42.29
N LEU A 662 0.05 -10.88 -42.25
CA LEU A 662 1.09 -11.01 -41.24
C LEU A 662 2.36 -10.23 -41.56
N GLU A 663 2.71 -9.94 -42.80
CA GLU A 663 4.07 -9.45 -43.12
C GLU A 663 4.33 -8.02 -42.60
N THR A 664 3.36 -7.11 -42.75
CA THR A 664 3.43 -5.74 -42.19
C THR A 664 3.25 -5.73 -40.67
N GLU A 665 2.36 -6.57 -40.12
CA GLU A 665 2.08 -6.61 -38.67
C GLU A 665 3.17 -7.38 -37.89
N ILE A 666 3.86 -8.36 -38.49
CA ILE A 666 5.05 -9.01 -37.90
C ILE A 666 6.18 -7.99 -37.73
N ARG A 667 6.51 -7.26 -38.81
CA ARG A 667 7.80 -6.58 -38.90
C ARG A 667 7.92 -5.39 -37.95
N PHE A 668 6.83 -4.65 -37.74
CA PHE A 668 6.82 -3.45 -36.92
C PHE A 668 6.13 -3.64 -35.56
N THR A 669 4.91 -4.19 -35.51
CA THR A 669 4.14 -4.29 -34.26
C THR A 669 4.38 -5.58 -33.48
N HIS A 670 4.56 -6.75 -34.11
CA HIS A 670 4.83 -8.00 -33.38
C HIS A 670 6.20 -8.01 -32.70
N ASN A 671 7.26 -7.53 -33.35
CA ASN A 671 8.59 -7.40 -32.73
C ASN A 671 8.55 -6.48 -31.50
N LEU A 672 7.88 -5.32 -31.61
CA LEU A 672 7.67 -4.41 -30.49
C LEU A 672 6.80 -5.04 -29.40
N CYS A 673 5.77 -5.81 -29.76
CA CYS A 673 4.88 -6.48 -28.82
C CYS A 673 5.58 -7.61 -28.04
N SER A 674 6.42 -8.42 -28.71
CA SER A 674 7.22 -9.46 -28.06
C SER A 674 8.25 -8.82 -27.14
N SER A 675 9.00 -7.82 -27.62
CA SER A 675 10.00 -7.08 -26.84
C SER A 675 9.39 -6.35 -25.62
N LEU A 676 8.19 -5.76 -25.76
CA LEU A 676 7.46 -5.17 -24.62
C LEU A 676 7.00 -6.24 -23.62
N ILE A 677 6.46 -7.38 -24.08
CA ILE A 677 6.03 -8.46 -23.18
C ILE A 677 7.24 -9.13 -22.51
N GLU A 678 8.37 -9.25 -23.22
CA GLU A 678 9.64 -9.72 -22.68
C GLU A 678 10.18 -8.75 -21.63
N SER A 679 10.21 -7.44 -21.91
CA SER A 679 10.60 -6.41 -20.94
C SER A 679 9.66 -6.37 -19.73
N GLU A 680 8.34 -6.52 -19.91
CA GLU A 680 7.38 -6.61 -18.80
C GLU A 680 7.58 -7.87 -17.93
N LEU A 681 7.99 -8.99 -18.55
CA LEU A 681 8.20 -10.28 -17.89
C LEU A 681 9.57 -10.30 -17.20
N GLU A 682 10.57 -9.66 -17.78
CA GLU A 682 11.90 -9.41 -17.20
C GLU A 682 11.82 -8.44 -16.02
N ASN A 683 11.06 -7.34 -16.14
CA ASN A 683 10.76 -6.46 -15.00
C ASN A 683 10.04 -7.21 -13.87
N ALA A 684 9.06 -8.07 -14.19
CA ALA A 684 8.36 -8.87 -13.18
C ALA A 684 9.30 -9.91 -12.53
N LYS A 685 10.21 -10.53 -13.29
CA LYS A 685 11.27 -11.41 -12.76
C LYS A 685 12.25 -10.65 -11.85
N ALA A 686 12.72 -9.47 -12.27
CA ALA A 686 13.59 -8.63 -11.46
C ALA A 686 12.91 -8.15 -10.17
N GLN A 687 11.59 -7.94 -10.18
CA GLN A 687 10.80 -7.72 -8.97
C GLN A 687 10.77 -8.98 -8.09
N LEU A 688 10.46 -10.15 -8.65
CA LEU A 688 10.46 -11.42 -7.91
C LEU A 688 11.83 -11.71 -7.28
N GLU A 689 12.93 -11.51 -8.00
CA GLU A 689 14.29 -11.70 -7.48
C GLU A 689 14.63 -10.73 -6.35
N ARG A 690 14.18 -9.47 -6.42
CA ARG A 690 14.31 -8.51 -5.31
C ARG A 690 13.54 -8.96 -4.08
N PHE A 691 12.29 -9.43 -4.25
CA PHE A 691 11.50 -9.96 -3.14
C PHE A 691 12.15 -11.22 -2.55
N GLN A 692 12.61 -12.16 -3.38
CA GLN A 692 13.33 -13.37 -2.92
C GLN A 692 14.64 -13.04 -2.21
N MET A 693 15.42 -12.06 -2.67
CA MET A 693 16.63 -11.62 -1.96
C MET A 693 16.29 -10.96 -0.62
N HIS A 694 15.25 -10.13 -0.57
CA HIS A 694 14.79 -9.51 0.68
C HIS A 694 14.25 -10.55 1.67
N SER A 695 13.44 -11.49 1.19
CA SER A 695 12.89 -12.65 1.92
C SER A 695 14.00 -13.56 2.47
N ARG A 696 15.04 -13.86 1.69
CA ARG A 696 16.26 -14.56 2.16
C ARG A 696 17.00 -13.75 3.22
N SER A 697 17.10 -12.43 3.05
CA SER A 697 17.73 -11.53 4.04
C SER A 697 16.96 -11.53 5.36
N VAL A 698 15.65 -11.28 5.34
CA VAL A 698 14.75 -11.32 6.51
C VAL A 698 14.75 -12.71 7.17
N THR A 699 14.83 -13.79 6.38
CA THR A 699 14.97 -15.16 6.90
C THR A 699 16.28 -15.32 7.67
N LYS A 700 17.42 -14.91 7.09
CA LYS A 700 18.74 -14.99 7.75
C LYS A 700 18.79 -14.12 9.00
N ASP A 701 18.26 -12.91 8.93
CA ASP A 701 18.13 -11.98 10.06
C ASP A 701 17.27 -12.56 11.18
N THR A 702 16.16 -13.21 10.83
CA THR A 702 15.24 -13.84 11.80
C THR A 702 15.86 -15.10 12.39
N GLN A 703 16.58 -15.91 11.61
CA GLN A 703 17.37 -17.03 12.11
C GLN A 703 18.47 -16.56 13.07
N GLN A 704 19.20 -15.49 12.74
CA GLN A 704 20.20 -14.92 13.65
C GLN A 704 19.54 -14.44 14.95
N LYS A 705 18.41 -13.71 14.86
CA LYS A 705 17.64 -13.24 16.03
C LYS A 705 17.07 -14.41 16.86
N ASP A 706 16.75 -15.54 16.23
CA ASP A 706 16.31 -16.76 16.90
C ASP A 706 17.48 -17.52 17.55
N THR A 707 18.65 -17.62 16.92
CA THR A 707 19.86 -18.16 17.56
C THR A 707 20.36 -17.29 18.71
N ASP A 708 20.25 -15.97 18.56
CA ASP A 708 20.45 -14.98 19.63
C ASP A 708 19.49 -15.25 20.79
N LEU A 709 18.19 -15.40 20.50
CA LEU A 709 17.16 -15.71 21.49
C LEU A 709 17.43 -17.04 22.18
N GLN A 710 17.78 -18.10 21.44
CA GLN A 710 18.18 -19.38 22.02
C GLN A 710 19.45 -19.22 22.88
N SER A 711 20.42 -18.38 22.50
CA SER A 711 21.59 -18.10 23.33
C SER A 711 21.22 -17.40 24.64
N VAL A 712 20.23 -16.48 24.63
CA VAL A 712 19.74 -15.82 25.84
C VAL A 712 18.84 -16.76 26.66
N ILE A 713 18.06 -17.65 26.03
CA ILE A 713 17.31 -18.72 26.72
C ILE A 713 18.28 -19.73 27.35
N VAL A 714 19.41 -20.07 26.70
CA VAL A 714 20.46 -20.92 27.27
C VAL A 714 21.21 -20.18 28.39
N LYS A 715 21.51 -18.89 28.25
CA LYS A 715 22.06 -18.07 29.34
C LYS A 715 21.08 -17.94 30.51
N TRP A 716 19.78 -17.81 30.26
CA TRP A 716 18.74 -17.74 31.28
C TRP A 716 18.47 -19.11 31.93
N LYS A 717 18.51 -20.21 31.18
CA LYS A 717 18.48 -21.57 31.74
C LYS A 717 19.75 -21.90 32.50
N LYS A 718 20.91 -21.38 32.07
CA LYS A 718 22.16 -21.46 32.84
C LYS A 718 22.10 -20.57 34.08
N ASN A 719 21.54 -19.36 34.01
CA ASN A 719 21.39 -18.48 35.16
C ASN A 719 20.34 -19.05 36.14
N GLN A 720 19.19 -19.51 35.67
CA GLN A 720 18.25 -20.26 36.51
C GLN A 720 18.90 -21.56 37.03
N GLY A 721 19.81 -22.16 36.27
CA GLY A 721 20.71 -23.22 36.70
C GLY A 721 21.68 -22.79 37.80
N THR A 722 22.27 -21.59 37.74
CA THR A 722 23.17 -21.04 38.77
C THR A 722 22.44 -20.37 39.93
N VAL A 723 21.18 -19.97 39.79
CA VAL A 723 20.26 -19.60 40.87
C VAL A 723 19.79 -20.86 41.59
N ASN A 724 19.47 -21.92 40.84
CA ASN A 724 19.18 -23.23 41.41
C ASN A 724 20.45 -23.88 42.01
N GLN A 725 21.65 -23.66 41.44
CA GLN A 725 22.91 -24.07 42.03
C GLN A 725 23.42 -23.12 43.12
N LEU A 726 23.01 -21.86 43.21
CA LEU A 726 23.33 -20.99 44.36
C LEU A 726 22.34 -21.22 45.50
N LYS A 727 21.11 -21.64 45.20
CA LYS A 727 20.20 -22.26 46.17
C LYS A 727 20.73 -23.63 46.58
N ALA A 728 21.16 -24.45 45.63
CA ALA A 728 21.77 -25.73 45.93
C ALA A 728 23.20 -25.63 46.48
N GLN A 729 23.90 -24.49 46.41
CA GLN A 729 25.21 -24.18 47.07
C GLN A 729 25.05 -23.31 48.32
N VAL A 730 23.85 -22.81 48.58
CA VAL A 730 23.39 -22.61 49.97
C VAL A 730 23.15 -23.98 50.65
N VAL A 731 23.13 -25.09 49.89
CA VAL A 731 23.01 -26.51 50.32
C VAL A 731 24.25 -27.39 49.97
N GLU A 732 25.17 -26.89 49.13
CA GLU A 732 26.42 -27.52 48.65
C GLU A 732 27.64 -26.68 49.04
N LEU A 733 27.48 -25.52 49.69
CA LEU A 733 28.50 -25.07 50.66
C LEU A 733 28.20 -25.60 52.07
N GLU A 734 27.29 -26.59 52.12
CA GLU A 734 27.39 -27.74 53.02
C GLU A 734 28.28 -28.88 52.41
N ASN A 735 28.53 -28.93 51.07
CA ASN A 735 29.14 -30.07 50.33
C ASN A 735 29.79 -29.75 48.92
N ALA A 736 31.06 -29.27 48.76
CA ALA A 736 31.66 -29.00 47.40
C ALA A 736 33.21 -28.91 47.28
N GLU A 737 33.79 -29.25 46.09
CA GLU A 737 34.82 -28.48 45.29
C GLU A 737 35.53 -29.24 44.09
N ASP A 738 35.42 -28.69 42.87
CA ASP A 738 36.44 -28.38 41.79
C ASP A 738 37.34 -29.33 40.91
N THR A 739 37.08 -29.29 39.57
CA THR A 739 37.89 -29.01 38.32
C THR A 739 39.34 -29.51 37.94
N GLN A 740 39.45 -30.19 36.76
CA GLN A 740 40.34 -30.10 35.52
C GLN A 740 41.94 -30.05 35.46
N THR A 741 42.56 -30.31 34.27
CA THR A 741 43.97 -30.03 33.71
C THR A 741 45.23 -30.89 34.14
N ASP A 742 46.45 -31.08 33.52
CA ASP A 742 47.30 -30.90 32.25
C ASP A 742 48.81 -31.38 32.54
N ASP A 743 50.02 -31.35 31.87
CA ASP A 743 50.82 -31.03 30.59
C ASP A 743 52.29 -31.68 30.68
N ILE A 744 53.32 -32.00 29.82
CA ILE A 744 53.92 -32.04 28.41
C ILE A 744 55.10 -31.08 27.92
N SER A 745 56.38 -31.55 27.76
CA SER A 745 57.51 -31.01 26.88
C SER A 745 58.87 -31.79 26.91
N THR A 746 59.54 -32.13 25.77
CA THR A 746 61.02 -32.42 25.54
C THR A 746 61.33 -33.19 24.21
N LEU A 747 62.07 -32.66 23.20
CA LEU A 747 62.49 -33.46 21.99
C LEU A 747 63.55 -32.90 20.98
N GLU A 748 64.41 -31.91 21.28
CA GLU A 748 64.97 -31.02 20.23
C GLU A 748 66.42 -31.25 19.68
N ASP A 749 67.23 -32.19 20.17
CA ASP A 749 68.71 -32.11 20.03
C ASP A 749 69.45 -32.92 18.91
N GLU A 750 68.87 -33.97 18.30
CA GLU A 750 69.66 -34.99 17.54
C GLU A 750 70.17 -34.58 16.12
N ALA A 751 69.85 -33.40 15.60
CA ALA A 751 69.84 -33.16 14.14
C ALA A 751 71.17 -32.69 13.48
N SER A 752 72.31 -32.65 14.18
CA SER A 752 73.45 -31.79 13.77
C SER A 752 74.55 -32.45 12.91
N GLU A 753 74.83 -33.75 13.09
CA GLU A 753 76.19 -34.29 12.87
C GLU A 753 76.58 -34.64 11.41
N ILE A 754 75.61 -34.85 10.51
CA ILE A 754 75.83 -35.51 9.20
C ILE A 754 76.60 -34.65 8.17
N VAL A 755 76.65 -33.32 8.35
CA VAL A 755 76.97 -32.37 7.25
C VAL A 755 78.42 -32.44 6.72
N GLN A 756 79.41 -32.81 7.55
CA GLN A 756 80.82 -32.51 7.27
C GLN A 756 81.52 -33.41 6.22
N LYS A 757 80.95 -34.57 5.84
CA LYS A 757 81.68 -35.58 5.04
C LYS A 757 81.77 -35.30 3.52
N ILE A 758 81.01 -34.34 3.00
CA ILE A 758 80.79 -34.18 1.55
C ILE A 758 81.93 -33.43 0.83
N GLU A 759 82.56 -32.44 1.46
CA GLU A 759 83.40 -31.45 0.77
C GLU A 759 84.69 -32.00 0.13
N GLN A 760 85.27 -33.08 0.66
CA GLN A 760 86.61 -33.51 0.29
C GLN A 760 86.68 -34.20 -1.09
N GLN A 761 85.65 -34.94 -1.50
CA GLN A 761 85.68 -35.75 -2.73
C GLN A 761 85.61 -34.91 -4.03
N THR A 762 85.27 -33.62 -3.93
CA THR A 762 85.06 -32.69 -5.05
C THR A 762 86.36 -32.23 -5.72
N LYS A 763 87.52 -32.36 -5.05
CA LYS A 763 88.79 -31.77 -5.52
C LYS A 763 89.41 -32.54 -6.69
N ASP A 764 89.51 -33.87 -6.56
CA ASP A 764 90.24 -34.76 -7.48
C ASP A 764 89.74 -34.71 -8.95
N VAL A 765 88.44 -34.44 -9.14
CA VAL A 765 87.79 -34.33 -10.46
C VAL A 765 88.40 -33.24 -11.34
N ASN A 766 88.91 -32.16 -10.74
CA ASN A 766 89.26 -30.94 -11.47
C ASN A 766 90.65 -31.02 -12.13
N GLU A 767 91.56 -31.85 -11.62
CA GLU A 767 92.93 -31.92 -12.14
C GLU A 767 93.02 -32.72 -13.45
N ALA A 768 92.22 -33.78 -13.59
CA ALA A 768 92.18 -34.60 -14.81
C ALA A 768 91.71 -33.82 -16.05
N LYS A 769 90.82 -32.83 -15.87
CA LYS A 769 90.20 -32.08 -16.98
C LYS A 769 91.22 -31.21 -17.74
N LYS A 770 92.13 -30.54 -17.02
CA LYS A 770 93.11 -29.59 -17.61
C LYS A 770 93.98 -30.18 -18.72
N LYS A 771 94.35 -31.47 -18.63
CA LYS A 771 95.28 -32.12 -19.57
C LYS A 771 94.63 -32.50 -20.91
N LEU A 772 93.29 -32.56 -20.97
CA LEU A 772 92.55 -32.69 -22.22
C LEU A 772 92.51 -31.34 -22.97
N GLU A 773 92.27 -30.25 -22.23
CA GLU A 773 92.04 -28.90 -22.77
C GLU A 773 93.23 -28.36 -23.60
N GLU A 774 94.48 -28.74 -23.27
CA GLU A 774 95.68 -28.28 -23.99
C GLU A 774 95.84 -28.90 -25.39
N GLU A 775 95.67 -30.22 -25.53
CA GLU A 775 95.75 -30.91 -26.83
C GLU A 775 94.56 -30.56 -27.74
N GLU A 776 93.36 -30.38 -27.18
CA GLU A 776 92.22 -29.87 -27.95
C GLU A 776 92.51 -28.51 -28.58
N ARG A 777 93.17 -27.61 -27.83
CA ARG A 777 93.49 -26.26 -28.28
C ARG A 777 94.46 -26.27 -29.46
N LEU A 778 95.46 -27.14 -29.45
CA LEU A 778 96.43 -27.27 -30.54
C LEU A 778 95.81 -27.90 -31.79
N MET A 779 94.88 -28.85 -31.66
CA MET A 779 94.16 -29.41 -32.81
C MET A 779 93.26 -28.34 -33.46
N LYS A 780 92.48 -27.62 -32.64
CA LYS A 780 91.57 -26.53 -33.10
C LYS A 780 92.30 -25.38 -33.81
N ASP A 781 93.52 -25.04 -33.41
CA ASP A 781 94.32 -23.97 -34.06
C ASP A 781 94.70 -24.30 -35.52
N SER A 782 95.03 -25.56 -35.82
CA SER A 782 95.30 -25.99 -37.21
C SER A 782 94.02 -26.16 -38.02
N ASP A 783 92.94 -26.64 -37.39
CA ASP A 783 91.63 -26.81 -38.05
C ASP A 783 91.05 -25.45 -38.45
N SER A 784 91.07 -24.47 -37.55
CA SER A 784 90.65 -23.08 -37.84
C SER A 784 91.35 -22.57 -39.09
N LYS A 785 92.69 -22.57 -39.13
CA LYS A 785 93.45 -21.98 -40.25
C LYS A 785 93.12 -22.63 -41.60
N TYR A 786 92.99 -23.96 -41.66
CA TYR A 786 92.56 -24.62 -42.90
C TYR A 786 91.11 -24.28 -43.27
N GLN A 787 90.21 -24.29 -42.30
CA GLN A 787 88.83 -23.90 -42.51
C GLN A 787 88.67 -22.42 -42.89
N ASP A 788 89.51 -21.51 -42.39
CA ASP A 788 89.38 -20.08 -42.60
C ASP A 788 89.82 -19.69 -44.02
N VAL A 789 90.86 -20.34 -44.57
CA VAL A 789 91.21 -20.21 -46.00
C VAL A 789 90.16 -20.86 -46.90
N ARG A 790 89.66 -22.06 -46.53
CA ARG A 790 88.60 -22.72 -47.31
C ARG A 790 87.29 -21.92 -47.31
N LYS A 791 86.87 -21.40 -46.14
CA LYS A 791 85.70 -20.52 -46.02
C LYS A 791 85.87 -19.23 -46.78
N ARG A 792 87.09 -18.70 -46.96
CA ARG A 792 87.32 -17.53 -47.82
C ARG A 792 87.13 -17.86 -49.29
N LEU A 793 87.58 -19.03 -49.77
CA LEU A 793 87.28 -19.48 -51.14
C LEU A 793 85.78 -19.70 -51.33
N GLU A 794 85.16 -20.49 -50.46
CA GLU A 794 83.72 -20.79 -50.54
C GLU A 794 82.87 -19.52 -50.39
N ALA A 795 83.26 -18.57 -49.53
CA ALA A 795 82.57 -17.27 -49.41
C ALA A 795 82.80 -16.33 -50.61
N MET A 796 83.95 -16.40 -51.29
CA MET A 796 84.17 -15.59 -52.51
C MET A 796 83.34 -16.11 -53.69
N GLU A 797 83.21 -17.43 -53.81
CA GLU A 797 82.32 -18.09 -54.78
C GLU A 797 80.84 -17.80 -54.42
N GLU A 798 80.45 -17.93 -53.13
CA GLU A 798 79.12 -17.59 -52.60
C GLU A 798 78.82 -16.07 -52.60
N GLU A 799 79.80 -15.17 -52.65
CA GLU A 799 79.57 -13.72 -52.85
C GLU A 799 79.42 -13.38 -54.35
N THR A 800 80.07 -14.11 -55.25
CA THR A 800 80.14 -13.77 -56.67
C THR A 800 78.87 -14.14 -57.46
N GLU A 801 78.19 -15.24 -57.13
CA GLU A 801 76.90 -15.58 -57.75
C GLU A 801 75.71 -14.67 -57.36
N PRO A 802 75.43 -14.35 -56.07
CA PRO A 802 74.32 -13.48 -55.73
C PRO A 802 74.50 -12.06 -56.26
N LEU A 803 75.73 -11.58 -56.50
CA LEU A 803 75.99 -10.32 -57.20
C LEU A 803 75.52 -10.35 -58.66
N LYS A 804 75.67 -11.48 -59.38
CA LYS A 804 75.14 -11.67 -60.75
C LYS A 804 73.61 -11.67 -60.73
N GLU A 805 73.00 -12.41 -59.80
CA GLU A 805 71.55 -12.42 -59.65
C GLU A 805 70.98 -11.06 -59.18
N GLU A 806 71.70 -10.33 -58.31
CA GLU A 806 71.26 -9.02 -57.82
C GLU A 806 71.32 -7.98 -58.94
N LEU A 807 72.34 -8.02 -59.82
CA LEU A 807 72.41 -7.17 -61.01
C LEU A 807 71.15 -7.37 -61.89
N HIS A 808 70.86 -8.61 -62.30
CA HIS A 808 69.69 -8.89 -63.14
C HIS A 808 68.35 -8.58 -62.44
N ARG A 809 68.25 -8.73 -61.11
CA ARG A 809 67.08 -8.30 -60.34
C ARG A 809 66.94 -6.77 -60.34
N ALA A 810 68.03 -6.02 -60.14
CA ALA A 810 68.04 -4.57 -60.15
C ALA A 810 67.70 -3.99 -61.53
N GLU A 811 68.23 -4.57 -62.61
CA GLU A 811 67.86 -4.21 -64.00
C GLU A 811 66.35 -4.41 -64.25
N ALA A 812 65.82 -5.58 -63.88
CA ALA A 812 64.41 -5.91 -64.06
C ALA A 812 63.47 -5.01 -63.24
N ASP A 813 63.88 -4.61 -62.03
CA ASP A 813 63.10 -3.71 -61.18
C ASP A 813 63.20 -2.24 -61.61
N ALA A 814 64.34 -1.78 -62.10
CA ALA A 814 64.47 -0.44 -62.72
C ALA A 814 63.50 -0.26 -63.90
N ILE A 815 63.35 -1.29 -64.75
CA ILE A 815 62.39 -1.28 -65.87
C ILE A 815 60.94 -1.20 -65.36
N LYS A 816 60.57 -1.98 -64.34
CA LYS A 816 59.21 -1.95 -63.73
C LYS A 816 58.91 -0.58 -63.13
N LEU A 817 59.85 0.00 -62.37
CA LEU A 817 59.70 1.30 -61.74
C LEU A 817 59.54 2.42 -62.79
N ASN A 818 60.31 2.40 -63.88
CA ASN A 818 60.15 3.33 -65.01
C ASN A 818 58.76 3.22 -65.68
N GLN A 819 58.20 2.02 -65.80
CA GLN A 819 56.82 1.84 -66.30
C GLN A 819 55.75 2.32 -65.31
N THR A 820 55.99 2.16 -64.00
CA THR A 820 55.11 2.69 -62.96
C THR A 820 55.14 4.22 -62.93
N LEU A 821 56.31 4.82 -63.13
CA LEU A 821 56.50 6.26 -63.15
C LEU A 821 55.56 6.98 -64.12
N LYS A 822 55.59 6.58 -65.40
CA LYS A 822 54.76 7.17 -66.47
C LYS A 822 53.25 7.07 -66.19
N ARG A 823 52.82 6.07 -65.42
CA ARG A 823 51.41 5.91 -64.99
C ARG A 823 51.04 6.84 -63.84
N LEU A 824 51.98 7.22 -62.98
CA LEU A 824 51.78 8.21 -61.93
C LEU A 824 51.79 9.63 -62.51
N GLU A 825 52.72 9.93 -63.42
CA GLU A 825 52.81 11.21 -64.13
C GLU A 825 51.51 11.54 -64.89
N SER A 826 50.91 10.56 -65.58
CA SER A 826 49.61 10.74 -66.25
C SER A 826 48.45 11.04 -65.28
N LYS A 827 48.48 10.49 -64.07
CA LYS A 827 47.42 10.67 -63.05
C LYS A 827 47.57 11.96 -62.25
N HIS A 828 48.80 12.37 -62.00
CA HIS A 828 49.11 13.63 -61.35
C HIS A 828 48.59 14.82 -62.17
N LYS A 829 48.76 14.77 -63.51
CA LYS A 829 48.16 15.75 -64.40
C LYS A 829 46.62 15.76 -64.33
N GLU A 830 45.99 14.59 -64.38
CA GLU A 830 44.52 14.44 -64.27
C GLU A 830 43.98 15.02 -62.93
N HIS A 831 44.74 14.89 -61.84
CA HIS A 831 44.43 15.50 -60.55
C HIS A 831 44.56 17.04 -60.56
N GLN A 832 45.61 17.58 -61.20
CA GLN A 832 45.79 19.04 -61.35
C GLN A 832 44.69 19.69 -62.21
N ASP A 833 44.31 19.06 -63.33
CA ASP A 833 43.23 19.53 -64.20
C ASP A 833 41.88 19.54 -63.43
N ASN A 834 41.66 18.57 -62.53
CA ASN A 834 40.47 18.50 -61.67
C ASN A 834 40.45 19.59 -60.57
N ILE A 835 41.59 19.89 -59.93
CA ILE A 835 41.67 20.99 -58.95
C ILE A 835 41.28 22.34 -59.58
N GLN A 836 41.77 22.64 -60.78
CA GLN A 836 41.39 23.89 -61.48
C GLN A 836 39.89 23.95 -61.77
N SER A 837 39.25 22.82 -62.09
CA SER A 837 37.78 22.75 -62.24
C SER A 837 37.08 23.10 -60.93
N MET A 838 37.49 22.51 -59.80
CA MET A 838 36.89 22.78 -58.48
C MET A 838 37.08 24.24 -58.03
N GLN A 839 38.27 24.83 -58.26
CA GLN A 839 38.52 26.25 -58.01
C GLN A 839 37.56 27.16 -58.80
N SER A 840 37.24 26.81 -60.05
CA SER A 840 36.30 27.57 -60.88
C SER A 840 34.85 27.48 -60.38
N GLU A 841 34.43 26.31 -59.87
CA GLU A 841 33.11 26.16 -59.24
C GLU A 841 33.02 26.92 -57.91
N LEU A 842 34.09 26.92 -57.10
CA LEU A 842 34.15 27.70 -55.87
C LEU A 842 33.91 29.20 -56.14
N ALA A 843 34.59 29.79 -57.13
CA ALA A 843 34.42 31.20 -57.47
C ALA A 843 32.96 31.56 -57.84
N ILE A 844 32.28 30.67 -58.58
CA ILE A 844 30.84 30.83 -58.89
C ILE A 844 30.00 30.73 -57.62
N LYS A 845 30.30 29.79 -56.72
CA LYS A 845 29.56 29.59 -55.46
C LYS A 845 29.81 30.69 -54.42
N GLU A 846 30.97 31.32 -54.42
CA GLU A 846 31.24 32.52 -53.62
C GLU A 846 30.47 33.74 -54.14
N ALA A 847 30.37 33.93 -55.46
CA ALA A 847 29.54 34.99 -56.04
C ALA A 847 28.05 34.77 -55.75
N GLU A 848 27.54 33.54 -55.87
CA GLU A 848 26.18 33.18 -55.43
C GLU A 848 25.99 33.46 -53.94
N LEU A 849 26.94 33.06 -53.08
CA LEU A 849 26.88 33.30 -51.64
C LEU A 849 26.84 34.81 -51.34
N GLN A 850 27.66 35.62 -52.02
CA GLN A 850 27.74 37.06 -51.77
C GLN A 850 26.42 37.78 -52.08
N VAL A 851 25.71 37.37 -53.14
CA VAL A 851 24.37 37.89 -53.46
C VAL A 851 23.35 37.39 -52.43
N VAL A 852 23.22 36.06 -52.27
CA VAL A 852 22.21 35.43 -51.39
C VAL A 852 22.39 35.83 -49.92
N SER A 853 23.63 36.05 -49.47
CA SER A 853 23.94 36.45 -48.11
C SER A 853 23.35 37.82 -47.75
N THR A 854 23.31 38.78 -48.67
CA THR A 854 22.78 40.11 -48.34
C THR A 854 21.27 40.09 -48.13
N GLU A 855 20.52 39.35 -48.95
CA GLU A 855 19.07 39.18 -48.80
C GLU A 855 18.70 38.28 -47.61
N VAL A 856 19.37 37.13 -47.45
CA VAL A 856 19.01 36.14 -46.42
C VAL A 856 19.47 36.59 -45.03
N LEU A 857 20.61 37.28 -44.87
CA LEU A 857 20.97 37.88 -43.58
C LEU A 857 19.99 38.97 -43.16
N ALA A 858 19.52 39.82 -44.09
CA ALA A 858 18.53 40.85 -43.78
C ALA A 858 17.20 40.22 -43.31
N GLN A 859 16.72 39.18 -44.01
CA GLN A 859 15.52 38.44 -43.59
C GLN A 859 15.71 37.71 -42.25
N ALA A 860 16.88 37.11 -42.02
CA ALA A 860 17.18 36.42 -40.76
C ALA A 860 17.26 37.39 -39.57
N GLN A 861 17.90 38.55 -39.72
CA GLN A 861 18.01 39.57 -38.67
C GLN A 861 16.65 40.18 -38.28
N VAL A 862 15.72 40.33 -39.24
CA VAL A 862 14.34 40.75 -38.96
C VAL A 862 13.56 39.72 -38.13
N ILE A 863 13.87 38.42 -38.29
CA ILE A 863 13.21 37.32 -37.56
C ILE A 863 13.90 37.07 -36.20
N CYS A 864 15.23 37.16 -36.13
CA CYS A 864 16.00 37.02 -34.89
C CYS A 864 17.32 37.81 -34.99
N PRO A 865 17.47 38.96 -34.30
CA PRO A 865 18.62 39.86 -34.47
C PRO A 865 19.94 39.35 -33.87
N GLU A 866 19.91 38.26 -33.10
CA GLU A 866 21.07 37.65 -32.45
C GLU A 866 21.47 36.34 -33.16
N ARG A 867 22.74 36.21 -33.55
CA ARG A 867 23.22 35.09 -34.38
C ARG A 867 23.32 33.79 -33.56
N GLN A 868 22.54 32.78 -33.93
CA GLN A 868 22.52 31.48 -33.25
C GLN A 868 23.38 30.43 -33.98
N GLN A 869 24.21 29.69 -33.23
CA GLN A 869 24.83 28.46 -33.74
C GLN A 869 23.77 27.34 -33.85
N VAL A 870 23.73 26.68 -35.01
CA VAL A 870 22.72 25.64 -35.30
C VAL A 870 23.39 24.41 -35.92
N ASN A 871 23.47 23.33 -35.13
CA ASN A 871 24.15 22.09 -35.50
C ASN A 871 23.19 21.01 -36.06
N ARG A 872 22.00 21.40 -36.51
CA ARG A 872 21.00 20.56 -37.19
C ARG A 872 20.82 21.04 -38.62
N THR A 873 20.39 20.16 -39.54
CA THR A 873 20.11 20.53 -40.94
C THR A 873 18.74 21.18 -41.08
N ALA A 874 18.56 22.04 -42.09
CA ALA A 874 17.30 22.76 -42.30
C ALA A 874 16.11 21.79 -42.46
N LYS A 875 16.29 20.71 -43.23
CA LYS A 875 15.28 19.64 -43.42
C LYS A 875 14.84 18.97 -42.11
N SER A 876 15.72 18.86 -41.11
CA SER A 876 15.36 18.32 -39.80
C SER A 876 14.53 19.29 -38.98
N ILE A 877 14.85 20.59 -39.04
CA ILE A 877 14.14 21.65 -38.31
C ILE A 877 12.76 21.88 -38.94
N ASP A 878 12.65 21.84 -40.28
CA ASP A 878 11.37 22.01 -40.98
C ASP A 878 10.38 20.88 -40.70
N LEU A 879 10.86 19.63 -40.65
CA LEU A 879 10.05 18.48 -40.27
C LEU A 879 9.57 18.57 -38.81
N GLU A 880 10.41 19.08 -37.90
CA GLU A 880 10.09 19.32 -36.48
C GLU A 880 9.06 20.46 -36.34
N MET A 881 9.23 21.56 -37.08
CA MET A 881 8.29 22.69 -37.18
C MET A 881 6.94 22.27 -37.79
N THR A 882 6.94 21.46 -38.84
CA THR A 882 5.72 20.95 -39.50
C THR A 882 4.93 20.06 -38.56
N ARG A 883 5.62 19.15 -37.85
CA ARG A 883 5.00 18.32 -36.80
C ARG A 883 4.40 19.19 -35.69
N LEU A 884 5.16 20.14 -35.13
CA LEU A 884 4.66 21.06 -34.10
C LEU A 884 3.48 21.91 -34.57
N ARG A 885 3.49 22.44 -35.80
CA ARG A 885 2.37 23.17 -36.40
C ARG A 885 1.11 22.29 -36.48
N SER A 886 1.24 21.03 -36.92
CA SER A 886 0.12 20.09 -36.96
C SER A 886 -0.41 19.73 -35.57
N SER A 887 0.46 19.56 -34.57
CA SER A 887 0.08 19.29 -33.18
C SER A 887 -0.61 20.49 -32.54
N ILE A 888 -0.10 21.71 -32.73
CA ILE A 888 -0.71 22.94 -32.23
C ILE A 888 -2.10 23.13 -32.87
N SER A 889 -2.22 22.99 -34.19
CA SER A 889 -3.50 23.12 -34.90
C SER A 889 -4.55 22.10 -34.43
N SER A 890 -4.14 20.84 -34.23
CA SER A 890 -5.00 19.80 -33.67
C SER A 890 -5.47 20.11 -32.25
N LEU A 891 -4.56 20.59 -31.38
CA LEU A 891 -4.89 20.97 -30.01
C LEU A 891 -5.82 22.20 -29.97
N GLU A 892 -5.54 23.24 -30.76
CA GLU A 892 -6.38 24.45 -30.85
C GLU A 892 -7.80 24.12 -31.35
N GLY A 893 -7.91 23.31 -32.41
CA GLY A 893 -9.20 22.83 -32.92
C GLY A 893 -10.01 22.03 -31.91
N SER A 894 -9.35 21.37 -30.95
CA SER A 894 -10.01 20.61 -29.87
C SER A 894 -10.38 21.45 -28.62
N GLN A 895 -9.78 22.63 -28.44
CA GLN A 895 -9.85 23.40 -27.19
C GLN A 895 -10.60 24.75 -27.29
N GLY A 896 -10.77 25.31 -28.49
CA GLY A 896 -11.36 26.63 -28.70
C GLY A 896 -10.37 27.78 -28.45
N SER A 897 -10.66 28.97 -28.98
CA SER A 897 -9.69 30.07 -28.98
C SER A 897 -9.52 30.71 -27.59
N GLN A 898 -8.31 31.22 -27.33
CA GLN A 898 -7.90 31.76 -26.03
C GLN A 898 -8.79 32.92 -25.54
N GLU A 899 -9.43 33.65 -26.46
CA GLU A 899 -10.33 34.77 -26.17
C GLU A 899 -11.72 34.34 -25.70
N GLN A 900 -12.23 33.20 -26.19
CA GLN A 900 -13.53 32.65 -25.76
C GLN A 900 -13.47 32.22 -24.29
N ILE A 901 -12.33 31.65 -23.86
CA ILE A 901 -12.13 31.13 -22.50
C ILE A 901 -12.21 32.25 -21.44
N ILE A 902 -11.79 33.48 -21.78
CA ILE A 902 -11.83 34.62 -20.86
C ILE A 902 -13.28 35.10 -20.64
N ARG A 903 -14.15 35.08 -21.66
CA ARG A 903 -15.55 35.53 -21.53
C ARG A 903 -16.42 34.59 -20.68
N TYR A 904 -16.17 33.28 -20.71
CA TYR A 904 -17.01 32.31 -19.99
C TYR A 904 -16.61 32.08 -18.52
N GLY A 905 -15.56 32.74 -18.02
CA GLY A 905 -15.19 32.69 -16.59
C GLY A 905 -16.12 33.45 -15.64
N GLY A 906 -17.22 34.05 -16.13
CA GLY A 906 -17.97 35.11 -15.46
C GLY A 906 -19.47 34.92 -15.24
N SER A 907 -20.04 33.70 -15.38
CA SER A 907 -21.43 33.46 -14.92
C SER A 907 -21.73 31.97 -14.67
N SER A 908 -22.08 31.62 -13.43
CA SER A 908 -22.60 30.29 -13.03
C SER A 908 -23.30 30.40 -11.66
N ASN A 909 -24.44 31.13 -11.62
CA ASN A 909 -25.15 31.42 -10.38
C ASN A 909 -26.17 30.30 -10.04
N CYS A 910 -25.68 29.19 -9.48
CA CYS A 910 -26.49 28.00 -9.19
C CYS A 910 -27.04 28.01 -7.75
N ARG A 911 -28.29 28.46 -7.57
CA ARG A 911 -29.05 28.24 -6.32
C ARG A 911 -29.46 26.76 -6.21
N PRO A 912 -29.29 26.10 -5.05
CA PRO A 912 -30.02 24.86 -4.76
C PRO A 912 -31.50 25.17 -4.52
N SER A 913 -32.39 24.46 -5.20
CA SER A 913 -33.84 24.56 -4.96
C SER A 913 -34.25 23.55 -3.90
N ILE A 914 -34.87 24.01 -2.81
CA ILE A 914 -35.41 23.14 -1.77
C ILE A 914 -36.86 22.81 -2.11
N ALA A 915 -37.12 21.57 -2.51
CA ALA A 915 -38.47 21.06 -2.72
C ALA A 915 -39.01 20.48 -1.40
N ASN A 916 -40.14 21.01 -0.93
CA ASN A 916 -40.85 20.46 0.22
C ASN A 916 -41.51 19.13 -0.14
N MET A 917 -41.40 18.13 0.74
CA MET A 917 -42.36 17.02 0.81
C MET A 917 -42.79 16.81 2.27
N THR A 918 -44.10 16.81 2.48
CA THR A 918 -44.74 16.58 3.77
C THR A 918 -44.92 15.09 4.03
N PRO A 919 -44.72 14.61 5.29
CA PRO A 919 -45.11 13.26 5.67
C PRO A 919 -46.63 13.20 5.90
N GLN A 920 -47.34 12.38 5.14
CA GLN A 920 -48.68 11.92 5.51
C GLN A 920 -48.58 10.68 6.42
N SER A 921 -49.43 10.63 7.43
CA SER A 921 -49.65 9.42 8.24
C SER A 921 -50.56 8.43 7.52
N PRO A 922 -50.49 7.16 7.90
CA PRO A 922 -51.73 6.47 8.29
C PRO A 922 -51.68 5.94 9.73
N LEU A 923 -52.79 6.12 10.44
CA LEU A 923 -53.17 5.28 11.58
C LEU A 923 -54.06 4.15 11.05
N LEU A 924 -53.88 2.92 11.55
CA LEU A 924 -54.97 1.96 11.74
C LEU A 924 -54.52 0.84 12.68
N CYS A 925 -55.45 0.36 13.49
CA CYS A 925 -55.23 -0.64 14.54
C CYS A 925 -55.76 -2.01 14.10
N CYS A 926 -55.25 -3.08 14.74
CA CYS A 926 -56.02 -4.29 15.04
C CYS A 926 -55.54 -4.85 16.39
N GLY A 927 -56.47 -5.40 17.17
CA GLY A 927 -56.16 -6.44 18.17
C GLY A 927 -56.32 -7.82 17.52
N SER A 928 -56.51 -8.92 18.23
CA SER A 928 -56.57 -9.17 19.70
C SER A 928 -56.68 -10.68 19.91
N GLU A 929 -56.09 -11.20 20.98
CA GLU A 929 -56.36 -12.48 21.66
C GLU A 929 -55.39 -12.46 22.86
N ASP A 930 -55.81 -12.37 24.13
CA ASP A 930 -56.69 -13.21 24.96
C ASP A 930 -55.88 -14.27 25.73
N ASP A 931 -55.77 -14.06 27.04
CA ASP A 931 -55.31 -15.03 28.05
C ASP A 931 -55.95 -14.63 29.41
N ASP A 932 -56.62 -15.56 30.08
CA ASP A 932 -57.41 -15.28 31.30
C ASP A 932 -56.54 -15.10 32.55
N ILE A 933 -56.52 -13.88 33.12
CA ILE A 933 -55.93 -13.59 34.43
C ILE A 933 -56.95 -12.85 35.31
N ASN A 934 -57.03 -13.25 36.59
CA ASN A 934 -58.10 -12.88 37.53
C ASN A 934 -58.36 -11.36 37.62
N ASP A 935 -59.60 -10.98 37.28
CA ASP A 935 -59.99 -9.58 37.14
C ASP A 935 -59.95 -8.80 38.48
N VAL A 936 -59.03 -7.82 38.54
CA VAL A 936 -58.81 -6.92 39.68
C VAL A 936 -60.04 -6.07 40.02
N ARG A 937 -61.08 -6.06 39.17
CA ARG A 937 -62.40 -5.45 39.46
C ARG A 937 -63.11 -6.10 40.66
N THR A 938 -62.69 -7.27 41.14
CA THR A 938 -63.26 -7.96 42.32
C THR A 938 -62.82 -7.38 43.67
N LEU A 939 -61.64 -6.74 43.76
CA LEU A 939 -61.10 -6.21 45.03
C LEU A 939 -61.92 -5.04 45.60
N SER A 940 -61.97 -4.90 46.92
CA SER A 940 -62.56 -3.73 47.59
C SER A 940 -61.75 -2.44 47.39
N GLY A 941 -62.30 -1.29 47.78
CA GLY A 941 -61.59 0.00 47.71
C GLY A 941 -60.29 0.01 48.51
N GLY A 942 -60.33 -0.51 49.74
CA GLY A 942 -59.15 -0.64 50.62
C GLY A 942 -58.11 -1.61 50.07
N GLU A 943 -58.53 -2.77 49.54
CA GLU A 943 -57.63 -3.75 48.92
C GLU A 943 -56.93 -3.19 47.67
N ARG A 944 -57.62 -2.42 46.83
CA ARG A 944 -57.01 -1.74 45.66
C ARG A 944 -55.99 -0.70 46.10
N SER A 945 -56.27 0.03 47.18
CA SER A 945 -55.33 0.96 47.80
C SER A 945 -54.10 0.28 48.37
N PHE A 946 -54.29 -0.81 49.11
CA PHE A 946 -53.20 -1.61 49.66
C PHE A 946 -52.33 -2.25 48.56
N SER A 947 -52.96 -2.86 47.55
CA SER A 947 -52.27 -3.47 46.40
C SER A 947 -51.50 -2.45 45.57
N THR A 948 -52.07 -1.26 45.37
CA THR A 948 -51.42 -0.13 44.69
C THR A 948 -50.19 0.35 45.45
N LEU A 949 -50.29 0.47 46.78
CA LEU A 949 -49.13 0.83 47.59
C LEU A 949 -48.04 -0.24 47.45
N CYS A 950 -48.38 -1.52 47.62
CA CYS A 950 -47.42 -2.63 47.46
C CYS A 950 -46.72 -2.62 46.07
N PHE A 951 -47.45 -2.31 45.00
CA PHE A 951 -46.87 -2.13 43.67
C PHE A 951 -45.92 -0.92 43.59
N ILE A 952 -46.29 0.24 44.14
CA ILE A 952 -45.39 1.40 44.19
C ILE A 952 -44.14 1.08 45.01
N LEU A 953 -44.27 0.35 46.12
CA LEU A 953 -43.17 -0.09 46.97
C LEU A 953 -42.21 -1.05 46.25
N SER A 954 -42.70 -1.95 45.39
CA SER A 954 -41.81 -2.79 44.56
C SER A 954 -41.08 -1.97 43.49
N LEU A 955 -41.74 -0.99 42.86
CA LEU A 955 -41.08 -0.05 41.96
C LEU A 955 -40.07 0.87 42.69
N TRP A 956 -40.21 1.07 43.99
CA TRP A 956 -39.26 1.78 44.85
C TRP A 956 -37.99 0.98 45.22
N GLU A 957 -37.89 -0.30 44.85
CA GLU A 957 -36.63 -1.03 44.92
C GLU A 957 -35.78 -0.81 43.66
N ILE A 958 -36.42 -0.62 42.50
CA ILE A 958 -35.74 -0.45 41.19
C ILE A 958 -35.65 1.01 40.69
N THR A 959 -36.40 1.96 41.24
CA THR A 959 -36.36 3.38 40.81
C THR A 959 -35.44 4.23 41.68
N GLU A 960 -34.37 4.76 41.07
CA GLU A 960 -33.48 5.71 41.74
C GLU A 960 -34.03 7.14 41.72
N SER A 961 -34.16 7.73 42.90
CA SER A 961 -34.38 9.16 43.10
C SER A 961 -33.92 9.55 44.52
N PRO A 962 -33.40 10.77 44.76
CA PRO A 962 -32.86 11.15 46.08
C PRO A 962 -33.97 11.42 47.10
N PHE A 963 -35.16 11.81 46.63
CA PHE A 963 -36.37 11.93 47.44
C PHE A 963 -37.58 11.29 46.74
N ARG A 964 -38.60 10.94 47.52
CA ARG A 964 -39.90 10.44 47.05
C ARG A 964 -41.04 11.11 47.81
N CYS A 965 -42.15 11.39 47.13
CA CYS A 965 -43.32 12.01 47.75
C CYS A 965 -44.63 11.29 47.41
N LEU A 966 -45.47 11.06 48.42
CA LEU A 966 -46.83 10.51 48.29
C LEU A 966 -47.84 11.49 48.90
N ASP A 967 -48.87 11.85 48.13
CA ASP A 967 -50.00 12.70 48.56
C ASP A 967 -51.27 11.87 48.73
N GLU A 968 -51.85 11.91 49.94
CA GLU A 968 -53.12 11.28 50.32
C GLU A 968 -53.21 9.75 50.14
N PHE A 969 -52.07 9.06 50.21
CA PHE A 969 -51.96 7.61 50.02
C PHE A 969 -52.81 6.76 50.98
N ASP A 970 -53.16 7.29 52.15
CA ASP A 970 -53.91 6.59 53.21
C ASP A 970 -55.40 6.98 53.30
N VAL A 971 -55.92 7.79 52.37
CA VAL A 971 -57.31 8.29 52.40
C VAL A 971 -58.35 7.23 52.03
N TYR A 972 -58.00 6.30 51.15
CA TYR A 972 -58.92 5.28 50.62
C TYR A 972 -58.74 3.90 51.30
N MET A 973 -58.08 3.86 52.46
CA MET A 973 -57.80 2.63 53.23
C MET A 973 -58.62 2.62 54.52
N ASP A 974 -59.11 1.44 54.92
CA ASP A 974 -59.58 1.19 56.28
C ASP A 974 -58.41 1.22 57.29
N MET A 975 -58.73 1.29 58.59
CA MET A 975 -57.74 1.38 59.67
C MET A 975 -56.76 0.19 59.76
N HIS A 976 -57.13 -0.99 59.26
CA HIS A 976 -56.27 -2.18 59.30
C HIS A 976 -55.25 -2.15 58.16
N ASN A 977 -55.72 -2.01 56.91
CA ASN A 977 -54.86 -1.86 55.74
C ASN A 977 -53.99 -0.60 55.82
N ARG A 978 -54.50 0.49 56.39
CA ARG A 978 -53.74 1.73 56.68
C ARG A 978 -52.60 1.49 57.65
N ARG A 979 -52.79 0.69 58.70
CA ARG A 979 -51.71 0.37 59.66
C ARG A 979 -50.60 -0.43 59.00
N ILE A 980 -50.95 -1.52 58.30
CA ILE A 980 -49.96 -2.35 57.59
C ILE A 980 -49.21 -1.51 56.53
N SER A 981 -49.91 -0.61 55.84
CA SER A 981 -49.32 0.33 54.89
C SER A 981 -48.27 1.26 55.52
N MET A 982 -48.54 1.81 56.71
CA MET A 982 -47.60 2.64 57.45
C MET A 982 -46.38 1.82 57.93
N ASP A 983 -46.61 0.61 58.46
CA ASP A 983 -45.54 -0.27 58.93
C ASP A 983 -44.61 -0.70 57.77
N LEU A 984 -45.16 -0.95 56.57
CA LEU A 984 -44.38 -1.22 55.35
C LEU A 984 -43.58 -0.01 54.86
N LEU A 985 -44.19 1.19 54.84
CA LEU A 985 -43.54 2.43 54.42
C LEU A 985 -42.38 2.81 55.35
N LEU A 986 -42.59 2.69 56.67
CA LEU A 986 -41.55 2.92 57.67
C LEU A 986 -40.44 1.87 57.54
N GLY A 987 -40.76 0.58 57.45
CA GLY A 987 -39.78 -0.50 57.30
C GLY A 987 -38.92 -0.38 56.04
N LEU A 988 -39.45 0.15 54.94
CA LEU A 988 -38.66 0.45 53.73
C LEU A 988 -37.82 1.72 53.88
N SER A 989 -38.31 2.75 54.59
CA SER A 989 -37.52 3.95 54.87
C SER A 989 -36.31 3.69 55.78
N GLU A 990 -36.43 2.71 56.70
CA GLU A 990 -35.33 2.24 57.55
C GLU A 990 -34.29 1.42 56.79
N ARG A 991 -34.69 0.71 55.73
CA ARG A 991 -33.76 0.04 54.79
C ARG A 991 -33.05 1.04 53.88
N GLN A 992 -33.73 2.13 53.49
CA GLN A 992 -33.24 3.11 52.52
C GLN A 992 -32.84 4.44 53.18
N LEU A 993 -31.96 4.38 54.20
CA LEU A 993 -31.49 5.53 55.00
C LEU A 993 -30.85 6.68 54.21
N GLN A 994 -30.44 6.43 52.97
CA GLN A 994 -29.84 7.39 52.05
C GLN A 994 -30.86 8.16 51.19
N ARG A 995 -32.15 7.81 51.25
CA ARG A 995 -33.24 8.51 50.53
C ARG A 995 -34.13 9.29 51.49
N GLN A 996 -34.71 10.38 50.99
CA GLN A 996 -35.73 11.17 51.69
C GLN A 996 -37.14 10.73 51.27
N PHE A 997 -38.04 10.63 52.23
CA PHE A 997 -39.45 10.29 52.05
C PHE A 997 -40.32 11.44 52.58
N ILE A 998 -41.33 11.83 51.80
CA ILE A 998 -42.27 12.90 52.11
C ILE A 998 -43.69 12.34 51.99
N TYR A 999 -44.39 12.26 53.12
CA TYR A 999 -45.71 11.68 53.24
C TYR A 999 -46.71 12.77 53.59
N ILE A 1000 -47.62 13.10 52.68
CA ILE A 1000 -48.65 14.10 52.88
C ILE A 1000 -49.97 13.37 53.18
N THR A 1001 -50.58 13.65 54.33
CA THR A 1001 -51.81 12.97 54.78
C THR A 1001 -52.79 13.95 55.46
N PRO A 1002 -54.12 13.79 55.28
CA PRO A 1002 -55.12 14.49 56.07
C PRO A 1002 -55.32 13.88 57.47
N GLN A 1003 -54.86 12.65 57.70
CA GLN A 1003 -55.20 11.85 58.87
C GLN A 1003 -54.23 12.10 60.04
N SER A 1004 -54.68 11.77 61.26
CA SER A 1004 -53.83 11.94 62.45
C SER A 1004 -52.54 11.09 62.37
N THR A 1005 -51.43 11.74 62.71
CA THR A 1005 -50.06 11.17 62.78
C THR A 1005 -49.67 10.76 64.21
N SER A 1006 -50.60 10.84 65.17
CA SER A 1006 -50.38 10.58 66.60
C SER A 1006 -49.95 9.15 66.95
N ALA A 1007 -50.15 8.19 66.05
CA ALA A 1007 -49.76 6.78 66.21
C ALA A 1007 -48.33 6.45 65.73
N LEU A 1008 -47.57 7.42 65.20
CA LEU A 1008 -46.22 7.18 64.67
C LEU A 1008 -45.17 6.95 65.78
N PRO A 1009 -44.14 6.11 65.54
CA PRO A 1009 -43.05 5.91 66.49
C PRO A 1009 -42.19 7.18 66.61
N LYS A 1010 -41.79 7.52 67.85
CA LYS A 1010 -40.92 8.67 68.13
C LYS A 1010 -39.47 8.36 67.77
N SER A 1011 -39.09 8.63 66.52
CA SER A 1011 -37.74 8.42 65.98
C SER A 1011 -37.11 9.74 65.53
N SER A 1012 -35.81 9.92 65.77
CA SER A 1012 -35.04 11.09 65.32
C SER A 1012 -34.86 11.19 63.80
N ARG A 1013 -35.31 10.17 63.04
CA ARG A 1013 -35.34 10.16 61.57
C ARG A 1013 -36.70 10.57 60.98
N ILE A 1014 -37.73 10.74 61.82
CA ILE A 1014 -39.10 11.11 61.41
C ILE A 1014 -39.37 12.55 61.84
N ALA A 1015 -39.44 13.46 60.86
CA ALA A 1015 -39.96 14.81 61.08
C ALA A 1015 -41.49 14.81 60.87
N ILE A 1016 -42.23 15.58 61.68
CA ILE A 1016 -43.67 15.79 61.53
C ILE A 1016 -43.92 17.29 61.46
N HIS A 1017 -44.58 17.72 60.39
CA HIS A 1017 -44.95 19.11 60.13
C HIS A 1017 -46.48 19.21 60.11
N MET A 1018 -47.06 19.81 61.14
CA MET A 1018 -48.48 20.16 61.12
C MET A 1018 -48.66 21.53 60.49
N LEU A 1019 -49.49 21.62 59.45
CA LEU A 1019 -49.93 22.89 58.88
C LEU A 1019 -51.08 23.45 59.71
N ALA A 1020 -51.19 24.78 59.77
CA ALA A 1020 -52.34 25.43 60.38
C ALA A 1020 -53.61 25.14 59.57
N ASP A 1021 -54.74 25.04 60.27
CA ASP A 1021 -56.05 24.97 59.65
C ASP A 1021 -56.38 26.31 58.95
N PRO A 1022 -57.16 26.28 57.86
CA PRO A 1022 -57.45 27.49 57.10
C PRO A 1022 -58.32 28.46 57.93
N GLU A 1023 -57.98 29.75 57.89
CA GLU A 1023 -58.79 30.83 58.48
C GLU A 1023 -60.16 30.93 57.78
N ARG A 1024 -61.14 30.16 58.26
CA ARG A 1024 -62.54 30.29 57.84
C ARG A 1024 -63.07 31.63 58.35
N GLY A 1025 -63.41 32.53 57.43
CA GLY A 1025 -64.12 33.77 57.77
C GLY A 1025 -65.53 33.46 58.31
N PRO A 1026 -66.13 34.33 59.15
CA PRO A 1026 -67.33 34.05 59.94
C PRO A 1026 -68.65 33.94 59.16
N ASN A 1027 -68.61 33.65 57.85
CA ASN A 1027 -69.76 33.53 56.96
C ASN A 1027 -69.84 32.14 56.27
N GLN A 1028 -69.22 31.09 56.82
CA GLN A 1028 -69.19 29.74 56.22
C GLN A 1028 -69.61 28.58 57.15
N GLU A 1029 -70.12 28.85 58.35
CA GLU A 1029 -70.53 27.78 59.29
C GLU A 1029 -71.87 27.11 58.94
N ASN A 1030 -72.69 27.71 58.07
CA ASN A 1030 -74.08 27.27 57.80
C ASN A 1030 -74.23 26.16 56.71
N ASN A 1031 -73.14 25.56 56.21
CA ASN A 1031 -73.16 24.71 55.02
C ASN A 1031 -72.62 23.27 55.22
N GLU A 1032 -72.25 22.87 56.44
CA GLU A 1032 -71.68 21.53 56.73
C GLU A 1032 -72.66 20.57 57.45
N GLU A 1033 -73.96 20.88 57.52
CA GLU A 1033 -75.00 20.00 58.10
C GLU A 1033 -75.84 19.19 57.07
N GLU A 1034 -75.68 19.40 55.75
CA GLU A 1034 -76.51 18.72 54.73
C GLU A 1034 -75.85 17.51 54.02
N GLU A 1035 -74.59 17.14 54.31
CA GLU A 1035 -73.95 15.93 53.74
C GLU A 1035 -73.31 15.03 54.84
N GLN A 1036 -74.10 14.05 55.33
CA GLN A 1036 -73.64 12.83 56.03
C GLN A 1036 -74.18 11.58 55.33
#